data_AF-A0AAV4T081-F1
#
_entry.id   AF-A0AAV4T081-F1
#
_cell.length_a   1.000
_cell.length_b   1.000
_cell.length_c   1.000
_cell.angle_alpha   90.00
_cell.angle_beta   90.00
_cell.angle_gamma   90.00
#
_symmetry.space_group_name_H-M   'P 1'
#
loop_
_entity.id
_entity.type
_entity.pdbx_description
1 polymer ?
#
loop_
_entity_poly.entity_id
_entity_poly.type
_entity_poly.pdbx_seq_one_letter_code
_entity_poly.pdbx_strand_id
1 'polypeptide(L)'
;MCESVKTNEMFIIRALEKILNDREIKKSHHSELRKACEIALADIKNETRESQEEKTSSFEITRIVITAIDCIQKLIAYGHLTGSIHDPVNPSKFLIDRIVEAICSCFHGPNTDDGALLTVITSQACEVHEGSVLLAVRTCYNIYLASRNLINQTTARATLTQMLNVIFARMEAMTDSNYPPKTCEEIEEQVKLEAASVLEEIVEKVSSKEELQEQSNNTEQLHNVVSSNENPAPNMLYRLPSQESLETDDAQNSEQAQHNFSHILQKDAFLVFRSLCKLSMKPLPEGQPDPKSHELRSKILSLQLLLSILQNAGPVFRSSEMFINAIKQYLCVALSKNGVSSIPEVFELSLAIFLALLENFKTHLKMQTEVFFKEIFLNILETSNSSFEHKYMVIQALNRICGEAQSIVDIYVNYDADLNSANIFERLVNDISKIAQGRQAIELGATAAQEKSMRIKGLECLVFILKSMVEWSKDLYVNPMDQGANNLGSERQASDETESKTTIASYGSINSLSSTSSFSENPGDNPQHFEIMKHLKEIREHGNDLFNRKPEKGITYLIEHRIIGNSPSDIAEYLHSENRLDKMKIGDFLGENHKLNREVMYAYVDHMNFAGKDFVSALRYFLEGFRLPGEAQKIDRLMEKFAARYCETNPNNGLFSSADTAYVLAYSIIMLTTDLHSQSV
;
A
#
# COMPACT_ATOMS: atom_id res chain seq x y z
N MET A 1 11.70 -34.87 32.89
CA MET A 1 12.96 -34.11 32.78
C MET A 1 14.18 -35.02 32.57
N CYS A 2 14.61 -35.85 33.53
CA CYS A 2 15.90 -36.56 33.40
C CYS A 2 16.01 -37.50 32.17
N GLU A 3 14.94 -38.21 31.79
CA GLU A 3 14.97 -39.13 30.64
C GLU A 3 14.90 -38.44 29.27
N SER A 4 14.25 -37.27 29.18
CA SER A 4 14.20 -36.50 27.93
C SER A 4 15.56 -35.88 27.61
N VAL A 5 16.30 -35.40 28.62
CA VAL A 5 17.65 -34.84 28.46
C VAL A 5 18.60 -35.86 27.82
N LYS A 6 18.70 -37.08 28.37
CA LYS A 6 19.55 -38.15 27.82
C LYS A 6 19.17 -38.60 26.41
N THR A 7 17.88 -38.51 26.06
CA THR A 7 17.39 -38.85 24.71
C THR A 7 17.78 -37.75 23.71
N ASN A 8 17.79 -36.48 24.14
CA ASN A 8 18.17 -35.33 23.33
C ASN A 8 19.69 -35.20 23.13
N GLU A 9 20.49 -35.43 24.18
CA GLU A 9 21.96 -35.52 24.10
C GLU A 9 22.38 -36.56 23.06
N MET A 10 21.78 -37.76 23.10
CA MET A 10 22.01 -38.79 22.09
C MET A 10 21.64 -38.35 20.66
N PHE A 11 20.69 -37.43 20.47
CA PHE A 11 20.40 -36.91 19.13
C PHE A 11 21.49 -35.95 18.64
N ILE A 12 21.90 -34.98 19.46
CA ILE A 12 22.94 -34.00 19.11
C ILE A 12 24.28 -34.71 18.88
N ILE A 13 24.65 -35.63 19.77
CA ILE A 13 25.83 -36.48 19.62
C ILE A 13 25.73 -37.29 18.33
N ARG A 14 24.60 -37.96 18.02
CA ARG A 14 24.45 -38.69 16.75
C ARG A 14 24.47 -37.79 15.52
N ALA A 15 23.99 -36.55 15.59
CA ALA A 15 24.03 -35.61 14.49
C ALA A 15 25.49 -35.18 14.21
N LEU A 16 26.21 -34.74 15.24
CA LEU A 16 27.62 -34.37 15.15
C LEU A 16 28.53 -35.57 14.83
N GLU A 17 28.25 -36.76 15.36
CA GLU A 17 28.94 -38.00 14.99
C GLU A 17 28.63 -38.42 13.55
N LYS A 18 27.40 -38.23 13.05
CA LYS A 18 27.06 -38.52 11.64
C LYS A 18 27.74 -37.51 10.70
N ILE A 19 27.87 -36.26 11.13
CA ILE A 19 28.60 -35.16 10.48
C ILE A 19 30.12 -35.47 10.42
N LEU A 20 30.71 -35.95 11.54
CA LEU A 20 32.13 -36.31 11.62
C LEU A 20 32.48 -37.68 11.01
N ASN A 21 31.56 -38.65 11.02
CA ASN A 21 31.72 -39.93 10.32
C ASN A 21 31.37 -39.82 8.82
N ASP A 22 30.80 -38.69 8.37
CA ASP A 22 30.75 -38.42 6.94
C ASP A 22 32.18 -38.20 6.43
N ARG A 23 32.52 -38.87 5.33
CA ARG A 23 33.91 -38.95 4.83
C ARG A 23 34.45 -37.57 4.46
N GLU A 24 33.53 -36.68 4.11
CA GLU A 24 33.81 -35.32 3.70
C GLU A 24 34.40 -34.42 4.77
N ILE A 25 33.70 -34.20 5.88
CA ILE A 25 33.96 -33.03 6.73
C ILE A 25 35.39 -32.97 7.24
N LYS A 26 35.97 -34.15 7.36
CA LYS A 26 37.32 -34.48 7.72
C LYS A 26 38.41 -33.99 6.73
N LYS A 27 38.13 -33.21 5.68
CA LYS A 27 39.12 -32.57 4.76
C LYS A 27 39.84 -31.33 5.31
N SER A 28 41.10 -31.13 4.91
CA SER A 28 41.86 -29.89 5.06
C SER A 28 41.14 -28.59 4.65
N HIS A 29 40.40 -28.57 3.54
CA HIS A 29 39.59 -27.40 3.09
C HIS A 29 38.33 -27.17 3.94
N HIS A 30 38.00 -28.10 4.83
CA HIS A 30 37.03 -27.90 5.89
C HIS A 30 37.71 -27.89 7.26
N SER A 31 39.04 -27.75 7.37
CA SER A 31 39.79 -27.82 8.64
C SER A 31 39.24 -26.94 9.76
N GLU A 32 38.59 -25.83 9.42
CA GLU A 32 37.89 -24.95 10.36
C GLU A 32 36.50 -25.47 10.76
N LEU A 33 35.67 -25.97 9.83
CA LEU A 33 34.39 -26.61 10.14
C LEU A 33 34.56 -27.95 10.89
N ARG A 34 35.58 -28.71 10.48
CA ARG A 34 36.13 -29.92 11.08
C ARG A 34 36.54 -29.65 12.51
N LYS A 35 37.41 -28.65 12.75
CA LYS A 35 37.70 -28.16 14.10
C LYS A 35 36.48 -27.61 14.83
N ALA A 36 35.54 -26.91 14.19
CA ALA A 36 34.34 -26.41 14.86
C ALA A 36 33.40 -27.55 15.29
N CYS A 37 33.22 -28.58 14.47
CA CYS A 37 32.44 -29.77 14.79
C CYS A 37 33.17 -30.69 15.77
N GLU A 38 34.50 -30.81 15.69
CA GLU A 38 35.30 -31.58 16.64
C GLU A 38 35.54 -30.83 17.96
N ILE A 39 35.54 -29.49 18.00
CA ILE A 39 35.53 -28.68 19.24
C ILE A 39 34.12 -28.67 19.83
N ALA A 40 33.05 -28.41 19.07
CA ALA A 40 31.69 -28.47 19.62
C ALA A 40 31.31 -29.89 20.08
N LEU A 41 31.62 -30.91 19.28
CA LEU A 41 31.52 -32.30 19.74
C LEU A 41 32.53 -32.59 20.85
N ALA A 42 33.66 -31.88 20.97
CA ALA A 42 34.58 -31.99 22.11
C ALA A 42 34.39 -30.93 23.22
N ASP A 43 33.26 -30.24 23.26
CA ASP A 43 32.81 -29.46 24.43
C ASP A 43 31.68 -30.27 25.08
N ILE A 44 30.69 -30.65 24.25
CA ILE A 44 29.72 -31.73 24.52
C ILE A 44 30.45 -33.04 24.87
N LYS A 45 31.63 -33.26 24.28
CA LYS A 45 32.64 -34.22 24.70
C LYS A 45 33.97 -33.53 25.06
N ASN A 46 33.98 -32.57 25.98
CA ASN A 46 35.02 -32.50 27.03
C ASN A 46 34.42 -32.70 28.43
N GLU A 47 33.10 -32.74 28.50
CA GLU A 47 32.40 -33.76 29.28
C GLU A 47 32.70 -35.21 28.78
N THR A 48 33.44 -35.45 27.67
CA THR A 48 33.79 -36.82 27.16
C THR A 48 34.98 -37.03 26.15
N ARG A 49 35.85 -36.02 25.91
CA ARG A 49 37.04 -35.93 24.98
C ARG A 49 36.95 -36.27 23.46
N GLU A 50 37.07 -35.23 22.61
CA GLU A 50 38.17 -34.90 21.63
C GLU A 50 38.99 -36.08 20.97
N SER A 51 39.36 -36.18 19.67
CA SER A 51 39.21 -35.35 18.43
C SER A 51 39.87 -36.00 17.15
N GLN A 52 39.51 -35.65 15.88
CA GLN A 52 40.46 -35.55 14.71
C GLN A 52 40.32 -36.52 13.46
N GLU A 53 40.29 -36.05 12.18
CA GLU A 53 41.09 -36.63 11.02
C GLU A 53 40.42 -37.09 9.65
N GLU A 54 40.63 -36.45 8.45
CA GLU A 54 40.69 -37.01 7.02
C GLU A 54 39.43 -37.36 6.02
N LYS A 55 38.98 -37.03 4.74
CA LYS A 55 39.06 -36.11 3.49
C LYS A 55 37.77 -36.19 2.51
N THR A 56 37.34 -35.10 1.80
CA THR A 56 36.16 -34.92 0.83
C THR A 56 36.25 -35.24 -0.69
N SER A 57 35.10 -35.25 -1.43
CA SER A 57 34.87 -34.31 -2.59
C SER A 57 33.43 -33.90 -3.07
N SER A 58 33.01 -32.66 -2.75
CA SER A 58 32.13 -31.70 -3.49
C SER A 58 30.65 -32.00 -3.78
N PHE A 59 30.24 -33.25 -4.03
CA PHE A 59 28.81 -33.59 -4.26
C PHE A 59 28.06 -33.89 -2.96
N GLU A 60 28.81 -33.95 -1.87
CA GLU A 60 28.41 -34.52 -0.58
C GLU A 60 28.25 -33.42 0.50
N ILE A 61 28.74 -32.20 0.23
CA ILE A 61 28.64 -31.01 1.10
C ILE A 61 27.19 -30.75 1.47
N THR A 62 26.27 -30.92 0.52
CA THR A 62 24.83 -30.81 0.68
C THR A 62 24.27 -31.71 1.80
N ARG A 63 24.83 -32.91 2.02
CA ARG A 63 24.40 -33.83 3.10
C ARG A 63 24.84 -33.37 4.49
N ILE A 64 26.04 -32.82 4.60
CA ILE A 64 26.54 -32.24 5.85
C ILE A 64 25.70 -31.00 6.19
N VAL A 65 25.48 -30.12 5.22
CA VAL A 65 24.62 -28.93 5.35
C VAL A 65 23.21 -29.32 5.79
N ILE A 66 22.55 -30.29 5.12
CA ILE A 66 21.22 -30.78 5.53
C ILE A 66 21.23 -31.35 6.96
N THR A 67 22.27 -32.10 7.36
CA THR A 67 22.34 -32.70 8.71
C THR A 67 22.61 -31.64 9.79
N ALA A 68 23.38 -30.59 9.47
CA ALA A 68 23.61 -29.46 10.37
C ALA A 68 22.34 -28.60 10.51
N ILE A 69 21.64 -28.33 9.41
CA ILE A 69 20.35 -27.62 9.39
C ILE A 69 19.29 -28.38 10.21
N ASP A 70 19.14 -29.70 10.01
CA ASP A 70 18.24 -30.56 10.79
C ASP A 70 18.58 -30.54 12.30
N CYS A 71 19.87 -30.47 12.65
CA CYS A 71 20.31 -30.34 14.04
C CYS A 71 19.94 -28.97 14.63
N ILE A 72 20.25 -27.87 13.94
CA ILE A 72 19.93 -26.50 14.39
C ILE A 72 18.40 -26.33 14.49
N GLN A 73 17.65 -26.82 13.51
CA GLN A 73 16.18 -26.85 13.51
C GLN A 73 15.66 -27.51 14.78
N LYS A 74 16.16 -28.69 15.15
CA LYS A 74 15.73 -29.41 16.36
C LYS A 74 16.17 -28.72 17.65
N LEU A 75 17.35 -28.10 17.68
CA LEU A 75 17.79 -27.29 18.82
C LEU A 75 16.86 -26.09 19.07
N ILE A 76 16.40 -25.42 18.01
CA ILE A 76 15.43 -24.31 18.09
C ILE A 76 14.01 -24.81 18.42
N ALA A 77 13.59 -25.95 17.86
CA ALA A 77 12.27 -26.55 18.09
C ALA A 77 12.08 -27.06 19.53
N TYR A 78 13.13 -27.63 20.13
CA TYR A 78 13.12 -28.11 21.53
C TYR A 78 13.52 -27.04 22.55
N GLY A 79 13.78 -25.80 22.12
CA GLY A 79 14.14 -24.68 23.01
C GLY A 79 15.54 -24.76 23.64
N HIS A 80 16.44 -25.59 23.09
CA HIS A 80 17.84 -25.65 23.51
C HIS A 80 18.68 -24.50 22.91
N LEU A 81 18.17 -23.83 21.87
CA LEU A 81 18.82 -22.69 21.22
C LEU A 81 17.83 -21.53 21.12
N THR A 82 17.84 -20.65 22.13
CA THR A 82 17.00 -19.43 22.19
C THR A 82 17.65 -18.23 21.49
N GLY A 83 18.97 -18.27 21.29
CA GLY A 83 19.76 -17.27 20.57
C GLY A 83 19.81 -15.86 21.18
N SER A 84 19.25 -15.67 22.38
CA SER A 84 19.04 -14.39 23.09
C SER A 84 20.32 -13.73 23.65
N ILE A 85 21.49 -14.27 23.32
CA ILE A 85 22.81 -13.79 23.76
C ILE A 85 23.41 -12.98 22.60
N HIS A 86 24.14 -11.90 22.88
CA HIS A 86 24.85 -11.14 21.84
C HIS A 86 25.89 -12.02 21.10
N ASP A 87 26.09 -11.80 19.80
CA ASP A 87 27.10 -12.55 19.03
C ASP A 87 28.52 -12.20 19.55
N PRO A 88 29.31 -13.19 20.02
CA PRO A 88 30.67 -12.94 20.53
C PRO A 88 31.65 -12.39 19.47
N VAL A 89 31.30 -12.43 18.18
CA VAL A 89 32.09 -11.81 17.10
C VAL A 89 31.57 -10.41 16.72
N ASN A 90 30.28 -10.12 16.95
CA ASN A 90 29.70 -8.80 16.72
C ASN A 90 28.64 -8.44 17.78
N PRO A 91 29.02 -7.80 18.90
CA PRO A 91 28.12 -7.50 20.00
C PRO A 91 26.89 -6.63 19.65
N SER A 92 26.87 -5.96 18.49
CA SER A 92 25.72 -5.18 18.04
C SER A 92 24.58 -6.02 17.44
N LYS A 93 24.73 -7.35 17.36
CA LYS A 93 23.71 -8.31 16.93
C LYS A 93 23.50 -9.39 17.99
N PHE A 94 22.35 -10.06 17.92
CA PHE A 94 22.14 -11.29 18.69
C PHE A 94 22.73 -12.49 17.94
N LEU A 95 23.10 -13.52 18.68
CA LEU A 95 23.58 -14.78 18.16
C LEU A 95 22.53 -15.43 17.23
N ILE A 96 21.23 -15.20 17.49
CA ILE A 96 20.17 -15.64 16.58
C ILE A 96 20.27 -15.02 15.19
N ASP A 97 20.63 -13.75 15.05
CA ASP A 97 20.75 -13.10 13.74
C ASP A 97 21.80 -13.80 12.88
N ARG A 98 22.94 -14.13 13.49
CA ARG A 98 24.02 -14.88 12.86
C ARG A 98 23.65 -16.34 12.57
N ILE A 99 22.84 -16.98 13.41
CA ILE A 99 22.28 -18.31 13.15
C ILE A 99 21.32 -18.25 11.95
N VAL A 100 20.46 -17.24 11.86
CA VAL A 100 19.55 -17.03 10.72
C VAL A 100 20.32 -16.72 9.45
N GLU A 101 21.35 -15.86 9.51
CA GLU A 101 22.28 -15.63 8.39
C GLU A 101 22.96 -16.92 7.92
N ALA A 102 23.48 -17.74 8.85
CA ALA A 102 24.11 -19.02 8.53
C ALA A 102 23.12 -20.02 7.89
N ILE A 103 21.92 -20.17 8.47
CA ILE A 103 20.84 -21.00 7.91
C ILE A 103 20.49 -20.51 6.50
N CYS A 104 20.20 -19.21 6.34
CA CYS A 104 19.82 -18.63 5.05
C CYS A 104 20.91 -18.75 3.99
N SER A 105 22.19 -18.58 4.37
CA SER A 105 23.33 -18.72 3.47
C SER A 105 23.47 -20.13 2.87
N CYS A 106 22.88 -21.16 3.49
CA CYS A 106 22.93 -22.52 2.97
C CYS A 106 21.98 -22.78 1.78
N PHE A 107 20.97 -21.93 1.55
CA PHE A 107 19.87 -22.18 0.60
C PHE A 107 20.22 -21.86 -0.86
N HIS A 108 20.93 -22.80 -1.50
CA HIS A 108 21.38 -22.69 -2.89
C HIS A 108 20.35 -23.25 -3.91
N GLY A 109 19.09 -22.79 -3.82
CA GLY A 109 18.05 -23.05 -4.82
C GLY A 109 17.21 -24.32 -4.59
N PRO A 110 16.66 -24.96 -5.66
CA PRO A 110 15.47 -25.82 -5.56
C PRO A 110 15.50 -26.98 -4.58
N ASN A 111 16.65 -27.60 -4.30
CA ASN A 111 16.75 -28.92 -3.66
C ASN A 111 16.98 -28.85 -2.14
N THR A 112 16.76 -27.70 -1.51
CA THR A 112 16.99 -27.48 -0.08
C THR A 112 15.66 -27.50 0.70
N ASP A 113 15.67 -28.14 1.87
CA ASP A 113 14.50 -28.25 2.77
C ASP A 113 14.30 -26.95 3.57
N ASP A 114 13.14 -26.32 3.39
CA ASP A 114 12.75 -25.05 4.00
C ASP A 114 12.15 -25.18 5.41
N GLY A 115 11.95 -26.40 5.93
CA GLY A 115 11.40 -26.65 7.26
C GLY A 115 12.18 -26.00 8.41
N ALA A 116 13.49 -25.77 8.24
CA ALA A 116 14.30 -25.04 9.22
C ALA A 116 13.97 -23.55 9.27
N LEU A 117 13.72 -22.88 8.13
CA LEU A 117 13.31 -21.47 8.08
C LEU A 117 11.92 -21.29 8.71
N LEU A 118 11.02 -22.24 8.48
CA LEU A 118 9.74 -22.29 9.17
C LEU A 118 9.93 -22.39 10.69
N THR A 119 10.75 -23.33 11.15
CA THR A 119 10.98 -23.59 12.59
C THR A 119 11.60 -22.38 13.30
N VAL A 120 12.54 -21.69 12.64
CA VAL A 120 13.15 -20.43 13.10
C VAL A 120 12.10 -19.36 13.40
N ILE A 121 11.14 -19.12 12.50
CA ILE A 121 10.10 -18.09 12.70
C ILE A 121 8.97 -18.57 13.64
N THR A 122 8.69 -19.87 13.68
CA THR A 122 7.53 -20.41 14.39
C THR A 122 7.80 -20.84 15.84
N SER A 123 9.05 -21.14 16.22
CA SER A 123 9.39 -21.57 17.58
C SER A 123 9.04 -20.51 18.63
N GLN A 124 8.39 -20.92 19.73
CA GLN A 124 8.09 -20.07 20.88
C GLN A 124 9.29 -19.89 21.82
N ALA A 125 10.35 -20.67 21.66
CA ALA A 125 11.55 -20.62 22.50
C ALA A 125 12.66 -19.72 21.94
N CYS A 126 12.43 -19.13 20.75
CA CYS A 126 13.40 -18.31 20.04
C CYS A 126 12.65 -17.17 19.35
N GLU A 127 12.97 -15.93 19.70
CA GLU A 127 12.38 -14.76 19.08
C GLU A 127 13.36 -14.17 18.06
N VAL A 128 12.84 -13.84 16.88
CA VAL A 128 13.59 -13.39 15.71
C VAL A 128 12.86 -12.17 15.18
N HIS A 129 13.59 -11.09 14.90
CA HIS A 129 13.01 -9.80 14.55
C HIS A 129 13.68 -9.15 13.33
N GLU A 130 13.04 -8.09 12.84
CA GLU A 130 13.50 -7.11 11.86
C GLU A 130 14.22 -7.71 10.64
N GLY A 131 15.53 -7.44 10.51
CA GLY A 131 16.35 -7.89 9.39
C GLY A 131 16.41 -9.42 9.26
N SER A 132 16.37 -10.15 10.38
CA SER A 132 16.45 -11.61 10.41
C SER A 132 15.13 -12.26 9.98
N VAL A 133 13.99 -11.68 10.37
CA VAL A 133 12.66 -12.07 9.84
C VAL A 133 12.59 -11.82 8.33
N LEU A 134 13.00 -10.62 7.89
CA LEU A 134 13.05 -10.27 6.48
C LEU A 134 13.97 -11.20 5.68
N LEU A 135 15.12 -11.59 6.23
CA LEU A 135 16.09 -12.47 5.57
C LEU A 135 15.54 -13.89 5.42
N ALA A 136 14.91 -14.45 6.46
CA ALA A 136 14.30 -15.77 6.40
C ALA A 136 13.13 -15.83 5.40
N VAL A 137 12.23 -14.84 5.42
CA VAL A 137 11.12 -14.73 4.44
C VAL A 137 11.66 -14.52 3.02
N ARG A 138 12.64 -13.63 2.82
CA ARG A 138 13.31 -13.39 1.53
C ARG A 138 13.97 -14.67 1.00
N THR A 139 14.59 -15.47 1.87
CA THR A 139 15.24 -16.73 1.48
C THR A 139 14.21 -17.75 0.99
N CYS A 140 13.13 -17.98 1.74
CA CYS A 140 12.09 -18.92 1.30
C CYS A 140 11.40 -18.46 0.00
N TYR A 141 11.20 -17.15 -0.16
CA TYR A 141 10.70 -16.53 -1.39
C TYR A 141 11.65 -16.74 -2.59
N ASN A 142 12.97 -16.66 -2.37
CA ASN A 142 13.97 -16.97 -3.39
C ASN A 142 14.03 -18.47 -3.74
N ILE A 143 13.83 -19.39 -2.78
CA ILE A 143 13.71 -20.84 -3.05
C ILE A 143 12.54 -21.09 -4.01
N TYR A 144 11.37 -20.50 -3.74
CA TYR A 144 10.21 -20.60 -4.63
C TYR A 144 10.55 -20.17 -6.06
N LEU A 145 11.16 -18.98 -6.23
CA LEU A 145 11.42 -18.42 -7.55
C LEU A 145 12.53 -19.18 -8.31
N ALA A 146 13.63 -19.53 -7.64
CA ALA A 146 14.72 -20.32 -8.21
C ALA A 146 14.31 -21.77 -8.54
N SER A 147 13.31 -22.30 -7.82
CA SER A 147 12.83 -23.66 -8.07
C SER A 147 12.11 -23.81 -9.41
N ARG A 148 12.45 -24.89 -10.12
CA ARG A 148 11.72 -25.40 -11.30
C ARG A 148 10.83 -26.61 -10.99
N ASN A 149 10.85 -27.12 -9.75
CA ASN A 149 10.03 -28.25 -9.31
C ASN A 149 8.76 -27.73 -8.65
N LEU A 150 7.59 -28.10 -9.20
CA LEU A 150 6.28 -27.70 -8.69
C LEU A 150 6.03 -28.16 -7.25
N ILE A 151 6.58 -29.30 -6.83
CA ILE A 151 6.48 -29.76 -5.43
C ILE A 151 7.15 -28.73 -4.52
N ASN A 152 8.42 -28.43 -4.79
CA ASN A 152 9.22 -27.55 -3.95
C ASN A 152 8.74 -26.08 -4.01
N GLN A 153 8.14 -25.66 -5.13
CA GLN A 153 7.38 -24.40 -5.23
C GLN A 153 6.13 -24.42 -4.33
N THR A 154 5.40 -25.54 -4.29
CA THR A 154 4.19 -25.67 -3.45
C THR A 154 4.56 -25.67 -1.97
N THR A 155 5.63 -26.38 -1.57
CA THR A 155 6.18 -26.37 -0.20
C THR A 155 6.61 -24.96 0.19
N ALA A 156 7.51 -24.32 -0.58
CA ALA A 156 7.99 -22.97 -0.26
C ALA A 156 6.86 -21.93 -0.18
N ARG A 157 5.83 -22.03 -1.04
CA ARG A 157 4.62 -21.19 -0.93
C ARG A 157 3.85 -21.45 0.37
N ALA A 158 3.65 -22.71 0.75
CA ALA A 158 2.96 -23.07 1.99
C ALA A 158 3.74 -22.61 3.23
N THR A 159 5.07 -22.80 3.23
CA THR A 159 5.99 -22.31 4.27
C THR A 159 5.93 -20.80 4.39
N LEU A 160 5.98 -20.05 3.29
CA LEU A 160 5.79 -18.59 3.30
C LEU A 160 4.45 -18.19 3.91
N THR A 161 3.33 -18.79 3.49
CA THR A 161 2.01 -18.53 4.09
C THR A 161 2.00 -18.82 5.59
N GLN A 162 2.65 -19.89 6.06
CA GLN A 162 2.74 -20.21 7.48
C GLN A 162 3.62 -19.23 8.27
N MET A 163 4.80 -18.85 7.73
CA MET A 163 5.66 -17.82 8.31
C MET A 163 4.91 -16.50 8.47
N LEU A 164 4.19 -16.05 7.43
CA LEU A 164 3.36 -14.85 7.47
C LEU A 164 2.24 -14.96 8.51
N ASN A 165 1.46 -16.04 8.46
CA ASN A 165 0.35 -16.23 9.40
C ASN A 165 0.83 -16.22 10.86
N VAL A 166 2.02 -16.73 11.17
CA VAL A 166 2.58 -16.69 12.53
C VAL A 166 3.14 -15.31 12.90
N ILE A 167 3.81 -14.60 11.99
CA ILE A 167 4.25 -13.20 12.23
C ILE A 167 3.04 -12.32 12.58
N PHE A 168 1.96 -12.42 11.78
CA PHE A 168 0.74 -11.65 12.03
C PHE A 168 0.00 -12.15 13.28
N ALA A 169 -0.15 -13.46 13.51
CA ALA A 169 -0.80 -13.96 14.73
C ALA A 169 -0.07 -13.57 16.02
N ARG A 170 1.28 -13.49 16.02
CA ARG A 170 2.06 -12.98 17.16
C ARG A 170 1.80 -11.49 17.40
N MET A 171 1.65 -10.69 16.35
CA MET A 171 1.30 -9.26 16.44
C MET A 171 -0.14 -9.05 16.93
N GLU A 172 -1.10 -9.89 16.53
CA GLU A 172 -2.49 -9.81 16.95
C GLU A 172 -2.67 -10.26 18.42
N ALA A 173 -2.00 -11.35 18.84
CA ALA A 173 -2.09 -11.89 20.20
C ALA A 173 -1.61 -10.93 21.32
N MET A 174 -1.03 -9.78 20.97
CA MET A 174 -0.60 -8.78 21.94
C MET A 174 -1.78 -8.15 22.69
N THR A 175 -2.98 -8.09 22.11
CA THR A 175 -4.17 -7.52 22.77
C THR A 175 -4.67 -8.34 23.96
N ASP A 176 -4.40 -9.65 23.98
CA ASP A 176 -4.90 -10.55 25.03
C ASP A 176 -4.10 -10.48 26.34
N SER A 177 -2.96 -9.77 26.35
CA SER A 177 -1.97 -9.83 27.45
C SER A 177 -1.72 -8.52 28.21
N ASN A 178 -2.08 -7.35 27.66
CA ASN A 178 -2.00 -6.06 28.37
C ASN A 178 -2.93 -5.00 27.74
N TYR A 179 -4.04 -4.70 28.42
CA TYR A 179 -4.40 -3.35 28.92
C TYR A 179 -5.86 -3.34 29.43
N PRO A 180 -6.13 -3.01 30.71
CA PRO A 180 -7.40 -2.36 31.04
C PRO A 180 -7.42 -0.96 30.39
N PRO A 181 -8.60 -0.36 30.13
CA PRO A 181 -8.67 0.97 29.54
C PRO A 181 -8.01 2.00 30.46
N LYS A 182 -6.96 2.69 29.96
CA LYS A 182 -6.24 3.74 30.70
C LYS A 182 -7.20 4.80 31.20
N THR A 183 -7.15 5.13 32.49
CA THR A 183 -7.86 6.26 33.07
C THR A 183 -7.19 7.57 32.67
N CYS A 184 -7.98 8.64 32.50
CA CYS A 184 -7.52 9.92 31.94
C CYS A 184 -6.32 10.55 32.70
N GLU A 185 -6.16 10.24 33.98
CA GLU A 185 -5.07 10.73 34.83
C GLU A 185 -3.68 10.26 34.34
N GLU A 186 -3.56 9.04 33.79
CA GLU A 186 -2.30 8.51 33.25
C GLU A 186 -1.88 9.22 31.94
N ILE A 187 -2.86 9.68 31.15
CA ILE A 187 -2.64 10.38 29.88
C ILE A 187 -2.03 11.76 30.15
N GLU A 188 -2.51 12.46 31.19
CA GLU A 188 -1.91 13.73 31.61
C GLU A 188 -0.44 13.58 32.04
N GLU A 189 -0.06 12.47 32.67
CA GLU A 189 1.31 12.27 33.15
C GLU A 189 2.27 11.93 31.99
N GLN A 190 1.85 11.13 31.01
CA GLN A 190 2.62 10.93 29.78
C GLN A 190 2.81 12.23 28.99
N VAL A 191 1.75 13.02 28.80
CA VAL A 191 1.83 14.31 28.08
C VAL A 191 2.75 15.31 28.80
N LYS A 192 2.77 15.30 30.14
CA LYS A 192 3.71 16.13 30.93
C LYS A 192 5.17 15.69 30.75
N LEU A 193 5.46 14.39 30.66
CA LEU A 193 6.83 13.90 30.37
C LEU A 193 7.28 14.25 28.95
N GLU A 194 6.43 14.04 27.95
CA GLU A 194 6.77 14.34 26.55
C GLU A 194 6.97 15.84 26.32
N ALA A 195 6.13 16.69 26.93
CA ALA A 195 6.30 18.14 26.90
C ALA A 195 7.59 18.61 27.59
N ALA A 196 8.01 17.97 28.69
CA ALA A 196 9.26 18.29 29.37
C ALA A 196 10.49 17.96 28.50
N SER A 197 10.49 16.79 27.85
CA SER A 197 11.56 16.37 26.91
C SER A 197 11.73 17.36 25.75
N VAL A 198 10.62 17.78 25.12
CA VAL A 198 10.62 18.76 24.03
C VAL A 198 11.10 20.15 24.51
N LEU A 199 10.79 20.53 25.76
CA LEU A 199 11.28 21.78 26.33
C LEU A 199 12.80 21.78 26.58
N GLU A 200 13.38 20.69 27.07
CA GLU A 200 14.84 20.57 27.23
C GLU A 200 15.55 20.64 25.86
N GLU A 201 15.05 19.92 24.85
CA GLU A 201 15.66 19.92 23.50
C GLU A 201 15.58 21.31 22.81
N ILE A 202 14.55 22.11 23.11
CA ILE A 202 14.44 23.51 22.65
C ILE A 202 15.42 24.41 23.40
N VAL A 203 15.59 24.23 24.72
CA VAL A 203 16.50 25.06 25.54
C VAL A 203 17.97 24.86 25.16
N GLU A 204 18.42 23.64 24.82
CA GLU A 204 19.77 23.42 24.27
C GLU A 204 19.96 24.10 22.91
N LYS A 205 18.98 23.98 22.01
CA LYS A 205 19.04 24.56 20.64
C LYS A 205 18.96 26.09 20.61
N VAL A 206 18.42 26.72 21.67
CA VAL A 206 18.43 28.18 21.84
C VAL A 206 19.72 28.68 22.50
N SER A 207 20.28 27.92 23.45
CA SER A 207 21.50 28.33 24.18
C SER A 207 22.79 28.27 23.34
N SER A 208 22.75 27.67 22.15
CA SER A 208 23.91 27.37 21.30
C SER A 208 24.06 28.29 20.08
N LYS A 209 23.56 29.54 20.15
CA LYS A 209 23.47 30.44 18.98
C LYS A 209 23.79 31.93 19.17
N GLU A 210 24.43 32.31 20.28
CA GLU A 210 25.04 33.64 20.44
C GLU A 210 26.56 33.51 20.66
N GLU A 211 27.30 34.60 20.37
CA GLU A 211 28.78 34.67 20.25
C GLU A 211 29.36 33.91 19.02
N LEU A 212 30.17 34.47 18.11
CA LEU A 212 30.82 35.80 18.00
C LEU A 212 30.70 36.38 16.56
N GLN A 213 30.94 37.69 16.42
CA GLN A 213 31.10 38.39 15.13
C GLN A 213 32.29 39.37 15.19
N GLU A 214 32.84 39.75 14.02
CA GLU A 214 33.88 40.78 13.81
C GLU A 214 35.32 40.44 14.30
N GLN A 215 36.44 40.90 13.70
CA GLN A 215 36.79 41.55 12.42
C GLN A 215 38.35 41.46 12.29
N SER A 216 39.07 41.61 11.16
CA SER A 216 38.80 41.61 9.70
C SER A 216 40.15 41.59 8.93
N ASN A 217 40.12 41.62 7.57
CA ASN A 217 41.21 41.98 6.64
C ASN A 217 42.45 41.04 6.60
N ASN A 218 42.98 40.54 5.46
CA ASN A 218 43.27 41.22 4.19
C ASN A 218 43.86 40.26 3.10
N THR A 219 43.90 40.73 1.85
CA THR A 219 44.83 40.36 0.74
C THR A 219 44.92 38.92 0.18
N GLU A 220 44.29 38.76 -1.00
CA GLU A 220 44.95 38.49 -2.32
C GLU A 220 45.43 37.09 -2.81
N GLN A 221 44.99 36.82 -4.06
CA GLN A 221 45.72 36.27 -5.21
C GLN A 221 45.84 34.75 -5.53
N LEU A 222 45.32 34.43 -6.73
CA LEU A 222 45.89 33.61 -7.82
C LEU A 222 45.90 32.05 -7.79
N HIS A 223 45.08 31.49 -8.70
CA HIS A 223 45.42 30.44 -9.70
C HIS A 223 45.69 28.98 -9.23
N ASN A 224 45.68 27.93 -10.07
CA ASN A 224 44.91 27.54 -11.29
C ASN A 224 45.38 26.10 -11.70
N VAL A 225 44.67 25.39 -12.60
CA VAL A 225 45.13 24.21 -13.40
C VAL A 225 45.42 22.88 -12.63
N VAL A 226 45.43 21.66 -13.22
CA VAL A 226 44.44 20.88 -14.05
C VAL A 226 45.00 19.45 -14.36
N SER A 227 44.12 18.47 -14.64
CA SER A 227 44.33 17.19 -15.38
C SER A 227 45.12 15.95 -14.83
N SER A 228 44.35 14.87 -14.61
CA SER A 228 44.38 13.52 -15.28
C SER A 228 45.67 12.77 -15.72
N ASN A 229 45.71 11.45 -15.43
CA ASN A 229 46.17 10.28 -16.26
C ASN A 229 46.73 9.13 -15.36
N GLU A 230 46.90 7.85 -15.77
CA GLU A 230 46.06 6.86 -16.50
C GLU A 230 46.76 5.45 -16.51
N ASN A 231 46.03 4.34 -16.27
CA ASN A 231 46.24 2.97 -16.86
C ASN A 231 47.56 2.14 -16.60
N PRO A 232 47.68 0.82 -16.98
CA PRO A 232 46.68 -0.28 -17.12
C PRO A 232 47.09 -1.74 -16.69
N ALA A 233 46.08 -2.60 -16.40
CA ALA A 233 45.96 -4.06 -16.74
C ALA A 233 46.97 -5.11 -16.14
N PRO A 234 46.80 -6.48 -16.32
CA PRO A 234 45.75 -7.23 -17.05
C PRO A 234 45.14 -8.52 -16.37
N ASN A 235 43.97 -8.95 -16.90
CA ASN A 235 43.47 -10.34 -17.05
C ASN A 235 43.17 -11.25 -15.82
N MET A 236 42.24 -12.23 -15.86
CA MET A 236 40.96 -12.46 -16.61
C MET A 236 40.32 -13.77 -16.11
N LEU A 237 38.97 -13.85 -16.05
CA LEU A 237 38.10 -14.98 -16.52
C LEU A 237 36.74 -15.11 -15.79
N TYR A 238 35.71 -15.41 -16.59
CA TYR A 238 34.31 -15.79 -16.27
C TYR A 238 33.42 -14.85 -15.45
N ARG A 239 32.28 -14.49 -16.07
CA ARG A 239 31.25 -13.57 -15.57
C ARG A 239 29.89 -14.28 -15.59
N LEU A 240 29.12 -14.17 -14.51
CA LEU A 240 27.71 -14.55 -14.40
C LEU A 240 26.92 -13.33 -13.90
N PRO A 241 25.89 -12.83 -14.62
CA PRO A 241 25.20 -11.59 -14.25
C PRO A 241 23.89 -11.86 -13.49
N SER A 242 23.88 -11.69 -12.16
CA SER A 242 22.65 -11.53 -11.34
C SER A 242 22.95 -11.24 -9.86
N GLN A 243 23.59 -10.10 -9.56
CA GLN A 243 23.82 -9.64 -8.17
C GLN A 243 23.47 -8.16 -7.90
N GLU A 244 23.26 -7.34 -8.94
CA GLU A 244 22.77 -5.96 -8.81
C GLU A 244 21.24 -5.92 -8.94
N SER A 245 20.50 -6.16 -7.84
CA SER A 245 19.04 -5.96 -7.76
C SER A 245 18.50 -5.99 -6.33
N LEU A 246 19.04 -5.15 -5.41
CA LEU A 246 18.31 -4.68 -4.21
C LEU A 246 19.02 -3.59 -3.38
N GLU A 247 20.30 -3.27 -3.63
CA GLU A 247 21.05 -2.30 -2.81
C GLU A 247 21.66 -1.16 -3.64
N THR A 248 20.85 -0.13 -3.92
CA THR A 248 21.20 1.33 -3.97
C THR A 248 19.96 2.10 -4.41
N ASP A 249 19.19 2.68 -3.48
CA ASP A 249 18.16 3.71 -3.76
C ASP A 249 17.50 4.31 -2.50
N ASP A 250 17.60 3.67 -1.32
CA ASP A 250 17.02 4.13 -0.05
C ASP A 250 17.70 5.39 0.57
N ALA A 251 18.25 6.27 -0.27
CA ALA A 251 18.92 7.53 0.11
C ALA A 251 18.14 8.81 -0.24
N GLN A 252 17.02 8.72 -0.97
CA GLN A 252 16.25 9.90 -1.44
C GLN A 252 14.74 9.86 -1.13
N ASN A 253 14.26 8.91 -0.32
CA ASN A 253 12.83 8.80 0.08
C ASN A 253 12.62 8.56 1.58
N SER A 254 13.64 8.82 2.39
CA SER A 254 13.71 8.41 3.80
C SER A 254 13.00 9.37 4.77
N GLU A 255 12.58 10.55 4.31
CA GLU A 255 12.14 11.67 5.16
C GLU A 255 10.62 11.75 5.40
N GLN A 256 9.79 10.90 4.80
CA GLN A 256 8.32 11.08 4.79
C GLN A 256 7.49 10.08 5.62
N ALA A 257 8.11 9.18 6.39
CA ALA A 257 7.39 8.32 7.33
C ALA A 257 8.25 7.78 8.50
N GLN A 258 8.49 8.59 9.52
CA GLN A 258 8.84 8.07 10.85
C GLN A 258 7.60 7.44 11.49
N HIS A 259 7.32 6.18 11.18
CA HIS A 259 6.32 5.40 11.90
C HIS A 259 6.85 5.04 13.29
N ASN A 260 6.24 5.60 14.34
CA ASN A 260 6.50 5.19 15.71
C ASN A 260 5.90 3.80 15.96
N PHE A 261 6.72 2.76 15.83
CA PHE A 261 6.32 1.38 16.10
C PHE A 261 6.11 1.18 17.61
N SER A 262 4.89 0.86 18.05
CA SER A 262 4.61 0.63 19.47
C SER A 262 5.23 -0.67 20.02
N HIS A 263 5.50 -1.65 19.13
CA HIS A 263 6.21 -2.88 19.47
C HIS A 263 6.98 -3.46 18.27
N ILE A 264 8.04 -4.22 18.54
CA ILE A 264 8.90 -4.82 17.50
C ILE A 264 8.14 -5.79 16.58
N LEU A 265 7.16 -6.53 17.10
CA LEU A 265 6.32 -7.42 16.28
C LEU A 265 5.44 -6.66 15.25
N GLN A 266 5.01 -5.42 15.56
CA GLN A 266 4.34 -4.58 14.58
C GLN A 266 5.30 -4.09 13.48
N LYS A 267 6.55 -3.80 13.85
CA LYS A 267 7.64 -3.46 12.92
C LYS A 267 7.95 -4.63 11.99
N ASP A 268 8.02 -5.86 12.50
CA ASP A 268 8.23 -7.08 11.72
C ASP A 268 7.13 -7.28 10.67
N ALA A 269 5.86 -7.27 11.09
CA ALA A 269 4.70 -7.42 10.21
C ALA A 269 4.62 -6.29 9.17
N PHE A 270 4.88 -5.04 9.56
CA PHE A 270 4.92 -3.88 8.66
C PHE A 270 6.03 -3.99 7.61
N LEU A 271 7.25 -4.34 8.03
CA LEU A 271 8.39 -4.47 7.13
C LEU A 271 8.15 -5.57 6.08
N VAL A 272 7.56 -6.70 6.49
CA VAL A 272 7.21 -7.80 5.59
C VAL A 272 6.08 -7.41 4.64
N PHE A 273 4.99 -6.80 5.13
CA PHE A 273 3.88 -6.30 4.30
C PHE A 273 4.35 -5.29 3.26
N ARG A 274 5.12 -4.27 3.69
CA ARG A 274 5.72 -3.25 2.80
C ARG A 274 6.61 -3.88 1.73
N SER A 275 7.37 -4.93 2.08
CA SER A 275 8.23 -5.64 1.14
C SER A 275 7.42 -6.40 0.07
N LEU A 276 6.34 -7.09 0.47
CA LEU A 276 5.45 -7.78 -0.48
C LEU A 276 4.74 -6.79 -1.43
N CYS A 277 4.32 -5.62 -0.94
CA CYS A 277 3.78 -4.56 -1.79
C CYS A 277 4.83 -3.99 -2.77
N LYS A 278 6.05 -3.68 -2.31
CA LYS A 278 7.15 -3.25 -3.21
C LYS A 278 7.45 -4.31 -4.29
N LEU A 279 7.37 -5.61 -3.97
CA LEU A 279 7.59 -6.70 -4.93
C LEU A 279 6.43 -6.84 -5.94
N SER A 280 5.17 -6.77 -5.50
CA SER A 280 4.02 -6.83 -6.42
C SER A 280 3.93 -5.61 -7.36
N MET A 281 4.56 -4.48 -7.00
CA MET A 281 4.64 -3.26 -7.82
C MET A 281 5.67 -3.29 -8.96
N LYS A 282 6.61 -4.26 -9.01
CA LYS A 282 7.63 -4.29 -10.07
C LYS A 282 6.98 -4.36 -11.47
N PRO A 283 7.47 -3.60 -12.47
CA PRO A 283 6.97 -3.70 -13.84
C PRO A 283 7.32 -5.06 -14.45
N LEU A 284 6.56 -5.47 -15.45
CA LEU A 284 6.88 -6.64 -16.28
C LEU A 284 7.53 -6.16 -17.59
N PRO A 285 8.39 -6.98 -18.24
CA PRO A 285 8.96 -6.65 -19.55
C PRO A 285 7.88 -6.39 -20.60
N GLU A 286 8.14 -5.46 -21.53
CA GLU A 286 7.21 -5.12 -22.61
C GLU A 286 7.01 -6.31 -23.57
N GLY A 287 5.75 -6.61 -23.88
CA GLY A 287 5.33 -7.73 -24.73
C GLY A 287 4.37 -8.68 -24.03
N GLN A 288 4.32 -9.94 -24.47
CA GLN A 288 3.73 -11.04 -23.70
C GLN A 288 4.82 -11.65 -22.81
N PRO A 289 4.80 -11.47 -21.48
CA PRO A 289 5.77 -12.10 -20.61
C PRO A 289 5.57 -13.62 -20.57
N ASP A 290 6.68 -14.37 -20.57
CA ASP A 290 6.65 -15.83 -20.38
C ASP A 290 5.92 -16.16 -19.07
N PRO A 291 4.91 -17.05 -19.07
CA PRO A 291 4.28 -17.57 -17.85
C PRO A 291 5.26 -18.15 -16.81
N LYS A 292 6.49 -18.50 -17.23
CA LYS A 292 7.57 -18.98 -16.37
C LYS A 292 8.61 -17.91 -15.99
N SER A 293 8.46 -16.68 -16.46
CA SER A 293 9.33 -15.55 -16.13
C SER A 293 9.41 -15.31 -14.62
N HIS A 294 10.58 -14.87 -14.17
CA HIS A 294 10.88 -14.70 -12.75
C HIS A 294 10.07 -13.54 -12.15
N GLU A 295 9.87 -12.50 -12.95
CA GLU A 295 9.16 -11.25 -12.67
C GLU A 295 7.66 -11.49 -12.49
N LEU A 296 7.04 -12.26 -13.40
CA LEU A 296 5.61 -12.59 -13.32
C LEU A 296 5.34 -13.53 -12.14
N ARG A 297 6.15 -14.57 -11.95
CA ARG A 297 6.04 -15.47 -10.79
C ARG A 297 6.26 -14.75 -9.46
N SER A 298 7.17 -13.78 -9.41
CA SER A 298 7.38 -12.89 -8.26
C SER A 298 6.15 -12.02 -7.99
N LYS A 299 5.57 -11.38 -9.01
CA LYS A 299 4.35 -10.58 -8.88
C LYS A 299 3.17 -11.41 -8.38
N ILE A 300 2.91 -12.57 -9.00
CA ILE A 300 1.82 -13.50 -8.66
C ILE A 300 1.94 -13.97 -7.21
N LEU A 301 3.11 -14.48 -6.80
CA LEU A 301 3.32 -14.94 -5.42
C LEU A 301 3.12 -13.79 -4.42
N SER A 302 3.63 -12.60 -4.71
CA SER A 302 3.48 -11.44 -3.81
C SER A 302 2.01 -11.06 -3.62
N LEU A 303 1.20 -11.07 -4.69
CA LEU A 303 -0.24 -10.82 -4.60
C LEU A 303 -0.96 -11.95 -3.85
N GLN A 304 -0.60 -13.22 -4.08
CA GLN A 304 -1.17 -14.36 -3.35
C GLN A 304 -0.88 -14.31 -1.84
N LEU A 305 0.32 -13.86 -1.45
CA LEU A 305 0.69 -13.70 -0.03
C LEU A 305 0.00 -12.48 0.61
N LEU A 306 -0.13 -11.36 -0.13
CA LEU A 306 -0.89 -10.18 0.33
C LEU A 306 -2.38 -10.51 0.53
N LEU A 307 -2.99 -11.26 -0.39
CA LEU A 307 -4.37 -11.75 -0.26
C LEU A 307 -4.54 -12.60 1.02
N SER A 308 -3.59 -13.50 1.29
CA SER A 308 -3.63 -14.33 2.50
C SER A 308 -3.50 -13.52 3.80
N ILE A 309 -2.71 -12.43 3.81
CA ILE A 309 -2.62 -11.52 4.97
C ILE A 309 -3.96 -10.82 5.21
N LEU A 310 -4.62 -10.35 4.16
CA LEU A 310 -5.86 -9.59 4.26
C LEU A 310 -7.07 -10.46 4.63
N GLN A 311 -7.14 -11.69 4.11
CA GLN A 311 -8.17 -12.65 4.48
C GLN A 311 -8.03 -13.13 5.94
N ASN A 312 -6.79 -13.17 6.45
CA ASN A 312 -6.48 -13.53 7.84
C ASN A 312 -6.28 -12.29 8.75
N ALA A 313 -6.74 -11.10 8.33
CA ALA A 313 -6.56 -9.85 9.07
C ALA A 313 -7.24 -9.90 10.44
N GLY A 314 -6.48 -9.70 11.52
CA GLY A 314 -7.01 -9.58 12.88
C GLY A 314 -7.37 -8.13 13.28
N PRO A 315 -7.88 -7.91 14.51
CA PRO A 315 -8.30 -6.60 14.98
C PRO A 315 -7.20 -5.52 14.95
N VAL A 316 -5.94 -5.85 15.27
CA VAL A 316 -4.81 -4.91 15.30
C VAL A 316 -4.47 -4.44 13.89
N PHE A 317 -4.36 -5.36 12.94
CA PHE A 317 -4.09 -5.04 11.54
C PHE A 317 -5.22 -4.23 10.88
N ARG A 318 -6.49 -4.48 11.27
CA ARG A 318 -7.67 -3.72 10.79
C ARG A 318 -7.72 -2.29 11.32
N SER A 319 -7.39 -2.08 12.60
CA SER A 319 -7.62 -0.80 13.31
C SER A 319 -6.41 0.12 13.41
N SER A 320 -5.18 -0.41 13.31
CA SER A 320 -3.96 0.37 13.46
C SER A 320 -3.75 1.35 12.30
N GLU A 321 -3.66 2.64 12.61
CA GLU A 321 -3.40 3.71 11.63
C GLU A 321 -2.14 3.48 10.80
N MET A 322 -1.10 2.87 11.38
CA MET A 322 0.13 2.53 10.68
C MET A 322 -0.14 1.55 9.53
N PHE A 323 -0.95 0.51 9.78
CA PHE A 323 -1.30 -0.48 8.76
C PHE A 323 -2.33 0.04 7.77
N ILE A 324 -3.30 0.84 8.22
CA ILE A 324 -4.24 1.57 7.35
C ILE A 324 -3.47 2.49 6.37
N ASN A 325 -2.47 3.21 6.86
CA ASN A 325 -1.63 4.08 6.02
C ASN A 325 -0.70 3.25 5.11
N ALA A 326 -0.16 2.11 5.58
CA ALA A 326 0.58 1.19 4.73
C ALA A 326 -0.27 0.60 3.58
N ILE A 327 -1.54 0.29 3.86
CA ILE A 327 -2.51 -0.15 2.85
C ILE A 327 -2.72 0.97 1.82
N LYS A 328 -3.00 2.20 2.26
CA LYS A 328 -3.22 3.37 1.38
C LYS A 328 -1.99 3.69 0.51
N GLN A 329 -0.79 3.71 1.09
CA GLN A 329 0.44 4.14 0.42
C GLN A 329 1.09 3.05 -0.45
N TYR A 330 1.12 1.80 0.00
CA TYR A 330 1.80 0.71 -0.71
C TYR A 330 0.84 -0.23 -1.43
N LEU A 331 -0.17 -0.77 -0.73
CA LEU A 331 -1.05 -1.78 -1.33
C LEU A 331 -1.99 -1.17 -2.37
N CYS A 332 -2.63 -0.03 -2.08
CA CYS A 332 -3.56 0.57 -3.02
C CYS A 332 -2.87 1.07 -4.31
N VAL A 333 -1.64 1.54 -4.20
CA VAL A 333 -0.80 1.92 -5.36
C VAL A 333 -0.27 0.69 -6.12
N ALA A 334 -0.12 -0.46 -5.46
CA ALA A 334 0.11 -1.74 -6.14
C ALA A 334 -1.13 -2.21 -6.90
N LEU A 335 -2.32 -2.04 -6.34
CA LEU A 335 -3.59 -2.45 -6.95
C LEU A 335 -3.99 -1.57 -8.13
N SER A 336 -3.76 -0.25 -8.09
CA SER A 336 -4.04 0.59 -9.26
C SER A 336 -3.16 0.24 -10.47
N LYS A 337 -1.91 -0.19 -10.23
CA LYS A 337 -1.00 -0.66 -11.30
C LYS A 337 -1.33 -2.07 -11.79
N ASN A 338 -1.64 -3.01 -10.90
CA ASN A 338 -1.90 -4.41 -11.27
C ASN A 338 -3.36 -4.65 -11.72
N GLY A 339 -4.29 -3.80 -11.29
CA GLY A 339 -5.71 -3.85 -11.64
C GLY A 339 -6.06 -3.43 -13.08
N VAL A 340 -5.07 -3.04 -13.89
CA VAL A 340 -5.22 -2.87 -15.36
C VAL A 340 -4.26 -3.79 -16.14
N SER A 341 -3.75 -4.84 -15.48
CA SER A 341 -2.93 -5.89 -16.09
C SER A 341 -3.69 -6.60 -17.21
N SER A 342 -3.04 -6.81 -18.36
CA SER A 342 -3.54 -7.64 -19.46
C SER A 342 -3.43 -9.15 -19.20
N ILE A 343 -2.78 -9.55 -18.11
CA ILE A 343 -2.60 -10.94 -17.67
C ILE A 343 -3.73 -11.30 -16.69
N PRO A 344 -4.61 -12.28 -17.02
CA PRO A 344 -5.77 -12.62 -16.19
C PRO A 344 -5.42 -12.98 -14.75
N GLU A 345 -4.40 -13.82 -14.48
CA GLU A 345 -4.07 -14.24 -13.10
C GLU A 345 -3.68 -13.05 -12.19
N VAL A 346 -2.95 -12.07 -12.73
CA VAL A 346 -2.57 -10.84 -12.00
C VAL A 346 -3.80 -9.96 -11.74
N PHE A 347 -4.71 -9.89 -12.71
CA PHE A 347 -5.97 -9.15 -12.61
C PHE A 347 -6.94 -9.82 -11.61
N GLU A 348 -7.07 -11.15 -11.63
CA GLU A 348 -7.89 -11.93 -10.70
C GLU A 348 -7.45 -11.70 -9.25
N LEU A 349 -6.14 -11.82 -8.98
CA LEU A 349 -5.58 -11.58 -7.66
C LEU A 349 -5.78 -10.12 -7.22
N SER A 350 -5.68 -9.15 -8.14
CA SER A 350 -5.95 -7.74 -7.83
C SER A 350 -7.41 -7.50 -7.45
N LEU A 351 -8.37 -8.09 -8.19
CA LEU A 351 -9.80 -8.05 -7.83
C LEU A 351 -10.09 -8.76 -6.51
N ALA A 352 -9.48 -9.93 -6.27
CA ALA A 352 -9.66 -10.68 -5.02
C ALA A 352 -9.14 -9.92 -3.79
N ILE A 353 -7.99 -9.25 -3.92
CA ILE A 353 -7.43 -8.38 -2.87
C ILE A 353 -8.35 -7.18 -2.63
N PHE A 354 -8.87 -6.53 -3.68
CA PHE A 354 -9.81 -5.41 -3.53
C PHE A 354 -11.10 -5.84 -2.82
N LEU A 355 -11.65 -7.02 -3.11
CA LEU A 355 -12.80 -7.55 -2.38
C LEU A 355 -12.49 -7.76 -0.88
N ALA A 356 -11.31 -8.30 -0.54
CA ALA A 356 -10.88 -8.44 0.85
C ALA A 356 -10.66 -7.08 1.55
N LEU A 357 -10.29 -6.02 0.81
CA LEU A 357 -10.23 -4.66 1.33
C LEU A 357 -11.62 -4.03 1.56
N LEU A 358 -12.60 -4.28 0.69
CA LEU A 358 -13.97 -3.84 0.92
C LEU A 358 -14.59 -4.53 2.15
N GLU A 359 -14.42 -5.84 2.28
CA GLU A 359 -14.95 -6.64 3.38
C GLU A 359 -14.37 -6.21 4.75
N ASN A 360 -13.07 -5.93 4.81
CA ASN A 360 -12.35 -5.80 6.09
C ASN A 360 -11.85 -4.38 6.41
N PHE A 361 -11.85 -3.45 5.45
CA PHE A 361 -11.25 -2.10 5.58
C PHE A 361 -12.07 -0.94 4.96
N LYS A 362 -13.31 -1.16 4.49
CA LYS A 362 -14.09 -0.13 3.76
C LYS A 362 -14.21 1.22 4.46
N THR A 363 -14.37 1.21 5.78
CA THR A 363 -14.44 2.40 6.66
C THR A 363 -13.25 3.37 6.48
N HIS A 364 -12.07 2.85 6.17
CA HIS A 364 -10.84 3.64 6.08
C HIS A 364 -10.46 4.02 4.64
N LEU A 365 -11.16 3.50 3.63
CA LEU A 365 -10.71 3.47 2.23
C LEU A 365 -11.66 4.16 1.24
N LYS A 366 -12.56 5.06 1.68
CA LYS A 366 -13.53 5.77 0.80
C LYS A 366 -12.90 6.29 -0.51
N MET A 367 -11.85 7.10 -0.43
CA MET A 367 -11.19 7.69 -1.62
C MET A 367 -10.53 6.63 -2.52
N GLN A 368 -9.91 5.60 -1.92
CA GLN A 368 -9.26 4.52 -2.66
C GLN A 368 -10.30 3.65 -3.38
N THR A 369 -11.42 3.36 -2.72
CA THR A 369 -12.57 2.65 -3.30
C THR A 369 -13.17 3.41 -4.48
N GLU A 370 -13.33 4.73 -4.39
CA GLU A 370 -13.77 5.55 -5.52
C GLU A 370 -12.81 5.44 -6.72
N VAL A 371 -11.50 5.50 -6.49
CA VAL A 371 -10.49 5.30 -7.54
C VAL A 371 -10.57 3.90 -8.14
N PHE A 372 -10.71 2.84 -7.34
CA PHE A 372 -10.81 1.48 -7.87
C PHE A 372 -12.09 1.26 -8.68
N PHE A 373 -13.24 1.78 -8.25
CA PHE A 373 -14.47 1.68 -9.03
C PHE A 373 -14.35 2.41 -10.38
N LYS A 374 -13.74 3.59 -10.43
CA LYS A 374 -13.49 4.31 -11.69
C LYS A 374 -12.47 3.60 -12.58
N GLU A 375 -11.24 3.46 -12.10
CA GLU A 375 -10.06 3.11 -12.92
C GLU A 375 -9.97 1.62 -13.25
N ILE A 376 -10.57 0.75 -12.43
CA ILE A 376 -10.60 -0.70 -12.65
C ILE A 376 -11.98 -1.14 -13.11
N PHE A 377 -13.02 -1.01 -12.27
CA PHE A 377 -14.30 -1.68 -12.52
C PHE A 377 -15.05 -1.08 -13.72
N LEU A 378 -15.37 0.21 -13.65
CA LEU A 378 -16.14 0.90 -14.70
C LEU A 378 -15.31 1.01 -15.98
N ASN A 379 -14.04 1.44 -15.90
CA ASN A 379 -13.12 1.49 -17.03
C ASN A 379 -13.04 0.16 -17.81
N ILE A 380 -12.85 -0.99 -17.14
CA ILE A 380 -12.76 -2.29 -17.83
C ILE A 380 -14.09 -2.67 -18.50
N LEU A 381 -15.25 -2.32 -17.94
CA LEU A 381 -16.56 -2.59 -18.54
C LEU A 381 -16.91 -1.62 -19.68
N GLU A 382 -16.63 -0.34 -19.54
CA GLU A 382 -16.91 0.71 -20.53
C GLU A 382 -15.97 0.60 -21.74
N THR A 383 -14.67 0.33 -21.53
CA THR A 383 -13.65 0.28 -22.59
C THR A 383 -13.89 -0.86 -23.58
N SER A 384 -13.79 -0.56 -24.89
CA SER A 384 -13.95 -1.53 -25.98
C SER A 384 -12.81 -2.56 -26.07
N ASN A 385 -11.61 -2.20 -25.62
CA ASN A 385 -10.39 -2.98 -25.81
C ASN A 385 -10.19 -4.07 -24.74
N SER A 386 -10.99 -4.06 -23.67
CA SER A 386 -10.93 -5.06 -22.60
C SER A 386 -11.45 -6.42 -23.10
N SER A 387 -10.70 -7.50 -22.88
CA SER A 387 -11.14 -8.84 -23.32
C SER A 387 -12.39 -9.31 -22.56
N PHE A 388 -13.14 -10.23 -23.18
CA PHE A 388 -14.32 -10.86 -22.56
C PHE A 388 -14.01 -11.42 -21.17
N GLU A 389 -12.84 -12.03 -20.99
CA GLU A 389 -12.37 -12.61 -19.73
C GLU A 389 -12.28 -11.55 -18.62
N HIS A 390 -11.60 -10.44 -18.87
CA HIS A 390 -11.49 -9.33 -17.91
C HIS A 390 -12.87 -8.75 -17.56
N LYS A 391 -13.75 -8.51 -18.55
CA LYS A 391 -15.12 -8.03 -18.27
C LYS A 391 -15.96 -9.03 -17.48
N TYR A 392 -15.81 -10.33 -17.75
CA TYR A 392 -16.51 -11.39 -17.02
C TYR A 392 -16.05 -11.49 -15.56
N MET A 393 -14.74 -11.38 -15.31
CA MET A 393 -14.16 -11.38 -13.96
C MET A 393 -14.61 -10.15 -13.14
N VAL A 394 -14.65 -8.96 -13.75
CA VAL A 394 -15.23 -7.77 -13.12
C VAL A 394 -16.70 -8.00 -12.76
N ILE A 395 -17.49 -8.56 -13.68
CA ILE A 395 -18.90 -8.88 -13.41
C ILE A 395 -19.05 -9.95 -12.32
N GLN A 396 -18.15 -10.92 -12.18
CA GLN A 396 -18.13 -11.85 -11.06
C GLN A 396 -17.78 -11.18 -9.72
N ALA A 397 -16.86 -10.21 -9.71
CA ALA A 397 -16.54 -9.43 -8.51
C ALA A 397 -17.72 -8.51 -8.11
N LEU A 398 -18.35 -7.84 -9.08
CA LEU A 398 -19.57 -7.05 -8.86
C LEU A 398 -20.74 -7.91 -8.35
N ASN A 399 -20.89 -9.14 -8.85
CA ASN A 399 -21.91 -10.09 -8.39
C ASN A 399 -21.76 -10.43 -6.88
N ARG A 400 -20.54 -10.42 -6.35
CA ARG A 400 -20.28 -10.53 -4.90
C ARG A 400 -20.63 -9.24 -4.15
N ILE A 401 -20.15 -8.08 -4.64
CA ILE A 401 -20.39 -6.77 -4.02
C ILE A 401 -21.90 -6.46 -3.94
N CYS A 402 -22.64 -6.71 -5.02
CA CYS A 402 -24.08 -6.49 -5.06
C CYS A 402 -24.86 -7.44 -4.14
N GLY A 403 -24.29 -8.62 -3.84
CA GLY A 403 -24.90 -9.61 -2.94
C GLY A 403 -24.99 -9.18 -1.48
N GLU A 404 -24.21 -8.18 -1.06
CA GLU A 404 -24.27 -7.57 0.28
C GLU A 404 -25.14 -6.30 0.24
N ALA A 405 -26.32 -6.34 0.87
CA ALA A 405 -27.25 -5.21 0.87
C ALA A 405 -26.72 -3.93 1.54
N GLN A 406 -25.80 -4.06 2.50
CA GLN A 406 -25.11 -2.92 3.10
C GLN A 406 -24.15 -2.26 2.10
N SER A 407 -23.31 -3.03 1.39
CA SER A 407 -22.34 -2.46 0.43
C SER A 407 -23.00 -1.73 -0.74
N ILE A 408 -24.22 -2.11 -1.16
CA ILE A 408 -24.99 -1.32 -2.15
C ILE A 408 -25.41 0.06 -1.59
N VAL A 409 -25.88 0.11 -0.34
CA VAL A 409 -26.24 1.38 0.31
C VAL A 409 -25.00 2.21 0.62
N ASP A 410 -23.91 1.58 1.07
CA ASP A 410 -22.62 2.25 1.30
C ASP A 410 -22.12 2.94 0.03
N ILE A 411 -22.22 2.30 -1.15
CA ILE A 411 -21.81 2.90 -2.43
C ILE A 411 -22.71 4.10 -2.78
N TYR A 412 -24.02 3.98 -2.63
CA TYR A 412 -24.94 5.09 -2.93
C TYR A 412 -24.73 6.29 -2.00
N VAL A 413 -24.64 6.05 -0.68
CA VAL A 413 -24.54 7.12 0.33
C VAL A 413 -23.15 7.77 0.33
N ASN A 414 -22.07 7.01 0.16
CA ASN A 414 -20.73 7.59 0.20
C ASN A 414 -20.30 8.28 -1.10
N TYR A 415 -20.84 7.91 -2.26
CA TYR A 415 -20.38 8.45 -3.55
C TYR A 415 -21.48 9.23 -4.28
N ASP A 416 -22.63 8.62 -4.58
CA ASP A 416 -23.69 9.27 -5.37
C ASP A 416 -24.39 10.40 -4.59
N ALA A 417 -24.58 10.25 -3.28
CA ALA A 417 -25.15 11.29 -2.42
C ALA A 417 -24.12 12.30 -1.86
N ASP A 418 -22.83 12.13 -2.15
CA ASP A 418 -21.77 13.08 -1.81
C ASP A 418 -21.54 14.05 -3.00
N LEU A 419 -21.57 15.36 -2.73
CA LEU A 419 -21.39 16.41 -3.74
C LEU A 419 -20.02 16.37 -4.43
N ASN A 420 -18.99 15.79 -3.80
CA ASN A 420 -17.59 15.89 -4.20
C ASN A 420 -17.03 14.58 -4.80
N SER A 421 -17.66 13.43 -4.53
CA SER A 421 -17.39 12.16 -5.22
C SER A 421 -18.20 12.04 -6.52
N ALA A 422 -17.87 11.09 -7.39
CA ALA A 422 -18.63 10.80 -8.62
C ALA A 422 -19.81 9.82 -8.38
N ASN A 423 -20.78 9.78 -9.31
CA ASN A 423 -21.87 8.79 -9.28
C ASN A 423 -21.36 7.40 -9.70
N ILE A 424 -21.00 6.57 -8.71
CA ILE A 424 -20.53 5.20 -8.92
C ILE A 424 -21.72 4.25 -9.04
N PHE A 425 -22.74 4.40 -8.17
CA PHE A 425 -23.92 3.54 -8.19
C PHE A 425 -24.71 3.72 -9.50
N GLU A 426 -24.92 4.96 -9.95
CA GLU A 426 -25.60 5.23 -11.22
C GLU A 426 -24.88 4.60 -12.43
N ARG A 427 -23.56 4.80 -12.55
CA ARG A 427 -22.75 4.20 -13.64
C ARG A 427 -22.76 2.67 -13.55
N LEU A 428 -22.59 2.11 -12.35
CA LEU A 428 -22.64 0.67 -12.08
C LEU A 428 -23.96 0.04 -12.55
N VAL A 429 -25.11 0.63 -12.18
CA VAL A 429 -26.43 0.16 -12.63
C VAL A 429 -26.56 0.27 -14.15
N ASN A 430 -26.11 1.38 -14.75
CA ASN A 430 -26.16 1.59 -16.19
C ASN A 430 -25.32 0.57 -16.97
N ASP A 431 -24.10 0.24 -16.55
CA ASP A 431 -23.23 -0.73 -17.23
C ASP A 431 -23.69 -2.17 -17.05
N ILE A 432 -24.12 -2.56 -15.85
CA ILE A 432 -24.72 -3.87 -15.61
C ILE A 432 -25.99 -4.03 -16.49
N SER A 433 -26.78 -2.97 -16.68
CA SER A 433 -27.94 -2.96 -17.59
C SER A 433 -27.53 -3.15 -19.06
N LYS A 434 -26.50 -2.44 -19.56
CA LYS A 434 -25.93 -2.65 -20.91
C LYS A 434 -25.49 -4.10 -21.12
N ILE A 435 -24.90 -4.71 -20.09
CA ILE A 435 -24.39 -6.10 -20.11
C ILE A 435 -25.54 -7.11 -20.09
N ALA A 436 -26.56 -6.92 -19.25
CA ALA A 436 -27.76 -7.76 -19.23
C ALA A 436 -28.51 -7.77 -20.59
N GLN A 437 -28.53 -6.62 -21.27
CA GLN A 437 -29.06 -6.46 -22.63
C GLN A 437 -28.25 -7.20 -23.71
N GLY A 438 -27.01 -7.63 -23.42
CA GLY A 438 -26.22 -8.55 -24.24
C GLY A 438 -25.38 -7.93 -25.37
N ARG A 439 -25.52 -6.63 -25.65
CA ARG A 439 -24.89 -5.98 -26.82
C ARG A 439 -23.36 -6.11 -26.82
N GLN A 440 -22.72 -5.78 -25.70
CA GLN A 440 -21.26 -5.76 -25.55
C GLN A 440 -20.58 -7.13 -25.78
N ALA A 441 -21.24 -8.24 -25.44
CA ALA A 441 -20.62 -9.56 -25.54
C ALA A 441 -20.49 -10.04 -27.00
N ILE A 442 -21.42 -9.61 -27.86
CA ILE A 442 -21.41 -9.92 -29.30
C ILE A 442 -20.29 -9.15 -30.00
N GLU A 443 -20.09 -7.87 -29.63
CA GLU A 443 -19.03 -6.99 -30.14
C GLU A 443 -17.61 -7.53 -29.84
N LEU A 444 -17.45 -8.27 -28.74
CA LEU A 444 -16.20 -8.92 -28.33
C LEU A 444 -15.98 -10.31 -28.97
N GLY A 445 -16.83 -10.75 -29.90
CA GLY A 445 -16.70 -12.05 -30.57
C GLY A 445 -16.91 -13.27 -29.67
N ALA A 446 -17.60 -13.10 -28.53
CA ALA A 446 -17.84 -14.18 -27.59
C ALA A 446 -18.78 -15.26 -28.16
N THR A 447 -18.63 -16.51 -27.71
CA THR A 447 -19.58 -17.57 -28.06
C THR A 447 -20.96 -17.31 -27.44
N ALA A 448 -22.03 -17.82 -28.05
CA ALA A 448 -23.39 -17.67 -27.51
C ALA A 448 -23.55 -18.24 -26.07
N ALA A 449 -22.69 -19.19 -25.67
CA ALA A 449 -22.64 -19.69 -24.29
C ALA A 449 -22.00 -18.67 -23.32
N GLN A 450 -20.92 -18.01 -23.74
CA GLN A 450 -20.28 -16.92 -23.00
C GLN A 450 -21.17 -15.68 -22.90
N GLU A 451 -21.82 -15.27 -23.99
CA GLU A 451 -22.81 -14.19 -24.02
C GLU A 451 -23.95 -14.46 -23.02
N LYS A 452 -24.56 -15.66 -23.09
CA LYS A 452 -25.59 -16.09 -22.14
C LYS A 452 -25.10 -16.08 -20.68
N SER A 453 -23.88 -16.54 -20.41
CA SER A 453 -23.30 -16.57 -19.06
C SER A 453 -23.10 -15.15 -18.50
N MET A 454 -22.53 -14.24 -19.29
CA MET A 454 -22.29 -12.85 -18.91
C MET A 454 -23.61 -12.10 -18.66
N ARG A 455 -24.62 -12.33 -19.51
CA ARG A 455 -25.98 -11.75 -19.37
C ARG A 455 -26.71 -12.24 -18.12
N ILE A 456 -26.61 -13.54 -17.82
CA ILE A 456 -27.17 -14.10 -16.58
C ILE A 456 -26.51 -13.43 -15.36
N LYS A 457 -25.18 -13.31 -15.33
CA LYS A 457 -24.50 -12.63 -14.23
C LYS A 457 -24.85 -11.15 -14.10
N GLY A 458 -25.01 -10.43 -15.22
CA GLY A 458 -25.54 -9.05 -15.20
C GLY A 458 -26.96 -8.95 -14.61
N LEU A 459 -27.87 -9.83 -15.05
CA LEU A 459 -29.24 -9.90 -14.50
C LEU A 459 -29.27 -10.25 -13.01
N GLU A 460 -28.41 -11.18 -12.56
CA GLU A 460 -28.27 -11.49 -11.13
C GLU A 460 -27.85 -10.26 -10.31
N CYS A 461 -26.89 -9.45 -10.79
CA CYS A 461 -26.47 -8.23 -10.09
C CYS A 461 -27.62 -7.22 -9.95
N LEU A 462 -28.42 -7.01 -11.01
CA LEU A 462 -29.62 -6.15 -10.93
C LEU A 462 -30.66 -6.72 -9.95
N VAL A 463 -30.86 -8.03 -9.94
CA VAL A 463 -31.77 -8.71 -8.99
C VAL A 463 -31.26 -8.58 -7.56
N PHE A 464 -29.95 -8.61 -7.32
CA PHE A 464 -29.39 -8.35 -6.00
C PHE A 464 -29.61 -6.91 -5.56
N ILE A 465 -29.27 -5.91 -6.40
CA ILE A 465 -29.51 -4.48 -6.11
C ILE A 465 -30.99 -4.21 -5.76
N LEU A 466 -31.93 -4.77 -6.55
CA LEU A 466 -33.36 -4.66 -6.28
C LEU A 466 -33.79 -5.38 -4.98
N LYS A 467 -33.19 -6.54 -4.66
CA LYS A 467 -33.42 -7.21 -3.37
C LYS A 467 -32.95 -6.36 -2.20
N SER A 468 -31.77 -5.71 -2.31
CA SER A 468 -31.27 -4.79 -1.29
C SER A 468 -32.23 -3.63 -1.06
N MET A 469 -32.71 -2.99 -2.13
CA MET A 469 -33.72 -1.91 -2.03
C MET A 469 -35.01 -2.40 -1.37
N VAL A 470 -35.50 -3.60 -1.74
CA VAL A 470 -36.69 -4.20 -1.11
C VAL A 470 -36.44 -4.55 0.35
N GLU A 471 -35.24 -4.99 0.71
CA GLU A 471 -34.84 -5.29 2.09
C GLU A 471 -34.85 -4.06 2.99
N TRP A 472 -34.11 -3.00 2.61
CA TRP A 472 -34.10 -1.73 3.33
C TRP A 472 -35.47 -1.04 3.37
N SER A 473 -36.33 -1.25 2.37
CA SER A 473 -37.68 -0.65 2.38
C SER A 473 -38.65 -1.31 3.39
N LYS A 474 -38.39 -2.52 3.89
CA LYS A 474 -39.29 -3.21 4.83
C LYS A 474 -39.51 -2.41 6.11
N ASP A 475 -38.46 -1.81 6.64
CA ASP A 475 -38.51 -1.06 7.90
C ASP A 475 -39.31 0.25 7.77
N LEU A 476 -39.41 0.80 6.55
CA LEU A 476 -40.30 1.92 6.21
C LEU A 476 -41.78 1.51 6.05
N TYR A 477 -42.06 0.20 5.94
CA TYR A 477 -43.41 -0.37 5.76
C TYR A 477 -43.91 -1.17 6.97
N VAL A 478 -43.21 -1.17 8.10
CA VAL A 478 -43.74 -1.70 9.36
C VAL A 478 -44.88 -0.80 9.84
N ASN A 479 -46.10 -1.36 9.91
CA ASN A 479 -47.27 -0.62 10.34
C ASN A 479 -47.08 -0.04 11.77
N PRO A 480 -47.38 1.25 12.01
CA PRO A 480 -47.37 1.84 13.36
C PRO A 480 -48.33 1.17 14.37
N MET A 481 -49.21 0.28 13.92
CA MET A 481 -50.27 -0.32 14.73
C MET A 481 -49.83 -1.55 15.53
N ASP A 482 -48.81 -2.29 15.09
CA ASP A 482 -48.41 -3.57 15.73
C ASP A 482 -47.59 -3.37 17.02
N GLN A 483 -47.01 -2.18 17.24
CA GLN A 483 -46.34 -1.86 18.51
C GLN A 483 -47.30 -1.74 19.71
N GLY A 484 -48.62 -1.62 19.47
CA GLY A 484 -49.63 -1.53 20.52
C GLY A 484 -50.11 -2.88 21.08
N ALA A 485 -49.84 -4.01 20.40
CA ALA A 485 -50.51 -5.28 20.71
C ALA A 485 -49.87 -6.10 21.84
N ASN A 486 -48.57 -5.93 22.09
CA ASN A 486 -47.78 -6.87 22.90
C ASN A 486 -47.75 -6.59 24.42
N ASN A 487 -48.62 -5.73 24.96
CA ASN A 487 -48.51 -5.22 26.33
C ASN A 487 -49.71 -5.50 27.26
N LEU A 488 -50.56 -6.49 26.93
CA LEU A 488 -51.59 -7.01 27.85
C LEU A 488 -51.60 -8.55 27.94
N GLY A 489 -50.77 -9.06 28.86
CA GLY A 489 -51.03 -10.19 29.76
C GLY A 489 -51.63 -11.50 29.23
N SER A 490 -50.82 -12.56 29.27
CA SER A 490 -51.26 -13.85 29.82
C SER A 490 -50.10 -14.54 30.55
N GLU A 491 -50.42 -15.46 31.46
CA GLU A 491 -49.46 -16.07 32.38
C GLU A 491 -48.77 -17.33 31.84
N ARG A 492 -47.71 -17.74 32.54
CA ARG A 492 -46.81 -18.86 32.21
C ARG A 492 -47.54 -20.20 32.11
N GLN A 493 -47.22 -20.96 31.06
CA GLN A 493 -47.00 -22.42 31.18
C GLN A 493 -45.83 -22.82 30.26
N ALA A 494 -45.14 -23.92 30.60
CA ALA A 494 -43.84 -24.26 30.03
C ALA A 494 -43.78 -25.68 29.47
N SER A 495 -43.10 -25.82 28.34
CA SER A 495 -42.62 -27.08 27.76
C SER A 495 -41.50 -26.76 26.76
N ASP A 496 -40.38 -27.48 26.85
CA ASP A 496 -39.27 -27.36 25.90
C ASP A 496 -39.68 -27.80 24.47
N GLU A 497 -39.15 -27.13 23.44
CA GLU A 497 -38.01 -27.69 22.68
C GLU A 497 -37.41 -26.61 21.74
N THR A 498 -36.23 -26.90 21.17
CA THR A 498 -35.31 -25.88 20.61
C THR A 498 -35.58 -25.52 19.15
N GLU A 499 -35.75 -24.22 18.86
CA GLU A 499 -35.38 -23.66 17.54
C GLU A 499 -34.91 -22.20 17.66
N SER A 500 -33.63 -21.96 17.37
CA SER A 500 -32.91 -20.73 17.73
C SER A 500 -33.13 -19.58 16.74
N LYS A 501 -34.32 -18.96 16.75
CA LYS A 501 -34.56 -17.69 16.05
C LYS A 501 -33.89 -16.53 16.79
N THR A 502 -32.63 -16.26 16.47
CA THR A 502 -31.94 -15.03 16.88
C THR A 502 -32.61 -13.83 16.21
N THR A 503 -33.49 -13.15 16.96
CA THR A 503 -34.05 -11.86 16.56
C THR A 503 -32.92 -10.87 16.39
N ILE A 504 -32.71 -10.36 15.18
CA ILE A 504 -31.66 -9.38 14.92
C ILE A 504 -32.02 -8.10 15.68
N ALA A 505 -31.16 -7.69 16.61
CA ALA A 505 -31.33 -6.46 17.36
C ALA A 505 -31.24 -5.24 16.42
N SER A 506 -31.88 -4.14 16.80
CA SER A 506 -31.80 -2.88 16.06
C SER A 506 -30.36 -2.36 16.05
N TYR A 507 -29.64 -2.60 14.96
CA TYR A 507 -28.37 -1.96 14.66
C TYR A 507 -28.64 -0.62 13.98
N GLY A 508 -28.61 0.46 14.77
CA GLY A 508 -28.46 1.80 14.22
C GLY A 508 -27.18 1.90 13.41
N SER A 509 -27.18 2.70 12.33
CA SER A 509 -26.07 2.75 11.38
C SER A 509 -24.84 3.47 11.96
N ILE A 510 -23.99 2.71 12.65
CA ILE A 510 -22.71 3.17 13.22
C ILE A 510 -21.58 3.32 12.18
N ASN A 511 -21.88 3.12 10.89
CA ASN A 511 -20.90 3.22 9.79
C ASN A 511 -20.94 4.55 9.04
N SER A 512 -21.78 5.52 9.44
CA SER A 512 -21.66 6.90 9.00
C SER A 512 -20.42 7.54 9.66
N LEU A 513 -19.49 8.05 8.85
CA LEU A 513 -18.14 8.46 9.30
C LEU A 513 -18.10 9.81 10.08
N SER A 514 -19.15 10.14 10.83
CA SER A 514 -19.23 11.36 11.65
C SER A 514 -20.30 11.27 12.76
N SER A 515 -20.04 10.51 13.83
CA SER A 515 -20.82 10.58 15.09
C SER A 515 -20.05 9.99 16.29
N THR A 516 -19.14 10.78 16.88
CA THR A 516 -18.52 10.46 18.18
C THR A 516 -19.28 11.13 19.34
N SER A 517 -19.99 10.30 20.10
CA SER A 517 -20.51 10.56 21.47
C SER A 517 -21.71 11.50 21.66
N SER A 518 -22.41 11.25 22.79
CA SER A 518 -23.56 11.97 23.37
C SER A 518 -24.93 11.81 22.67
N PHE A 519 -25.96 11.59 23.50
CA PHE A 519 -27.36 11.47 23.08
C PHE A 519 -28.01 12.86 22.98
N SER A 520 -28.07 13.40 21.77
CA SER A 520 -28.90 14.57 21.43
C SER A 520 -29.41 14.42 19.99
N GLU A 521 -30.64 14.87 19.73
CA GLU A 521 -31.33 14.71 18.43
C GLU A 521 -30.51 15.31 17.28
N ASN A 522 -30.00 14.46 16.39
CA ASN A 522 -29.04 14.86 15.36
C ASN A 522 -29.75 15.09 14.01
N PRO A 523 -29.70 16.28 13.38
CA PRO A 523 -30.54 16.59 12.21
C PRO A 523 -30.21 15.85 10.89
N GLY A 524 -29.22 14.95 10.88
CA GLY A 524 -28.65 14.36 9.66
C GLY A 524 -29.50 13.28 8.98
N ASP A 525 -30.28 12.50 9.73
CA ASP A 525 -30.99 11.31 9.22
C ASP A 525 -32.35 11.64 8.56
N ASN A 526 -32.47 12.81 7.92
CA ASN A 526 -33.70 13.23 7.26
C ASN A 526 -33.62 12.92 5.74
N PRO A 527 -34.45 12.02 5.18
CA PRO A 527 -34.33 11.58 3.77
C PRO A 527 -34.36 12.73 2.75
N GLN A 528 -35.09 13.81 3.07
CA GLN A 528 -35.15 15.02 2.25
C GLN A 528 -33.77 15.69 2.06
N HIS A 529 -32.86 15.56 3.04
CA HIS A 529 -31.51 16.09 2.94
C HIS A 529 -30.69 15.35 1.87
N PHE A 530 -30.79 14.02 1.80
CA PHE A 530 -30.15 13.22 0.76
C PHE A 530 -30.73 13.49 -0.64
N GLU A 531 -32.04 13.71 -0.74
CA GLU A 531 -32.71 14.10 -1.99
C GLU A 531 -32.24 15.48 -2.48
N ILE A 532 -32.17 16.48 -1.59
CA ILE A 532 -31.64 17.82 -1.88
C ILE A 532 -30.15 17.76 -2.27
N MET A 533 -29.33 17.04 -1.51
CA MET A 533 -27.89 16.87 -1.79
C MET A 533 -27.65 16.25 -3.16
N LYS A 534 -28.41 15.20 -3.51
CA LYS A 534 -28.33 14.58 -4.83
C LYS A 534 -28.80 15.53 -5.93
N HIS A 535 -29.91 16.25 -5.74
CA HIS A 535 -30.39 17.17 -6.77
C HIS A 535 -29.41 18.33 -7.02
N LEU A 536 -28.80 18.88 -5.97
CA LEU A 536 -27.71 19.85 -6.08
C LEU A 536 -26.48 19.27 -6.80
N LYS A 537 -26.21 17.97 -6.63
CA LYS A 537 -25.15 17.26 -7.35
C LYS A 537 -25.46 17.09 -8.83
N GLU A 538 -26.68 16.66 -9.18
CA GLU A 538 -27.13 16.51 -10.57
C GLU A 538 -26.99 17.84 -11.34
N ILE A 539 -27.37 18.96 -10.71
CA ILE A 539 -27.16 20.31 -11.24
C ILE A 539 -25.66 20.61 -11.38
N ARG A 540 -24.85 20.39 -10.33
CA ARG A 540 -23.40 20.65 -10.37
C ARG A 540 -22.71 19.87 -11.49
N GLU A 541 -22.99 18.57 -11.61
CA GLU A 541 -22.41 17.71 -12.63
C GLU A 541 -22.90 18.10 -14.04
N HIS A 542 -24.16 18.48 -14.23
CA HIS A 542 -24.63 19.05 -15.50
C HIS A 542 -23.91 20.35 -15.87
N GLY A 543 -23.66 21.23 -14.89
CA GLY A 543 -22.88 22.45 -15.07
C GLY A 543 -21.41 22.19 -15.44
N ASN A 544 -20.77 21.18 -14.82
CA ASN A 544 -19.43 20.74 -15.14
C ASN A 544 -19.34 20.12 -16.55
N ASP A 545 -20.32 19.29 -16.92
CA ASP A 545 -20.39 18.69 -18.25
C ASP A 545 -20.63 19.76 -19.34
N LEU A 546 -21.42 20.78 -19.03
CA LEU A 546 -21.63 21.94 -19.88
C LEU A 546 -20.39 22.85 -19.95
N PHE A 547 -19.62 22.99 -18.87
CA PHE A 547 -18.32 23.68 -18.86
C PHE A 547 -17.30 22.96 -19.74
N ASN A 548 -17.14 21.65 -19.57
CA ASN A 548 -16.20 20.82 -20.32
C ASN A 548 -16.50 20.85 -21.84
N ARG A 549 -17.76 21.08 -22.22
CA ARG A 549 -18.17 21.31 -23.63
C ARG A 549 -18.00 22.77 -24.07
N LYS A 550 -18.42 23.74 -23.24
CA LYS A 550 -18.36 25.20 -23.47
C LYS A 550 -18.27 25.96 -22.13
N PRO A 551 -17.06 26.37 -21.68
CA PRO A 551 -16.84 26.96 -20.35
C PRO A 551 -17.82 28.07 -19.94
N GLU A 552 -18.02 29.08 -20.80
CA GLU A 552 -18.95 30.20 -20.58
C GLU A 552 -20.37 29.76 -20.22
N LYS A 553 -20.86 28.67 -20.85
CA LYS A 553 -22.20 28.14 -20.61
C LYS A 553 -22.29 27.36 -19.30
N GLY A 554 -21.26 26.59 -18.96
CA GLY A 554 -21.17 25.91 -17.66
C GLY A 554 -21.15 26.91 -16.51
N ILE A 555 -20.30 27.94 -16.59
CA ILE A 555 -20.24 29.05 -15.63
C ILE A 555 -21.63 29.70 -15.48
N THR A 556 -22.27 30.09 -16.58
CA THR A 556 -23.58 30.75 -16.55
C THR A 556 -24.64 29.86 -15.89
N TYR A 557 -24.71 28.58 -16.27
CA TYR A 557 -25.66 27.62 -15.71
C TYR A 557 -25.45 27.40 -14.20
N LEU A 558 -24.19 27.27 -13.74
CA LEU A 558 -23.84 27.12 -12.33
C LEU A 558 -24.21 28.37 -11.50
N ILE A 559 -24.09 29.56 -12.07
CA ILE A 559 -24.54 30.82 -11.44
C ILE A 559 -26.07 30.90 -11.37
N GLU A 560 -26.77 30.58 -12.47
CA GLU A 560 -28.23 30.58 -12.55
C GLU A 560 -28.87 29.66 -11.50
N HIS A 561 -28.28 28.49 -11.27
CA HIS A 561 -28.73 27.51 -10.28
C HIS A 561 -28.10 27.72 -8.89
N ARG A 562 -27.34 28.81 -8.68
CA ARG A 562 -26.69 29.20 -7.41
C ARG A 562 -25.73 28.16 -6.83
N ILE A 563 -25.12 27.34 -7.68
CA ILE A 563 -24.04 26.42 -7.29
C ILE A 563 -22.73 27.18 -7.07
N ILE A 564 -22.51 28.27 -7.81
CA ILE A 564 -21.38 29.20 -7.64
C ILE A 564 -21.89 30.65 -7.55
N GLY A 565 -21.11 31.51 -6.91
CA GLY A 565 -21.37 32.95 -6.89
C GLY A 565 -21.05 33.64 -8.23
N ASN A 566 -21.56 34.85 -8.40
CA ASN A 566 -21.40 35.64 -9.63
C ASN A 566 -20.17 36.58 -9.60
N SER A 567 -19.30 36.50 -8.59
CA SER A 567 -18.04 37.25 -8.59
C SER A 567 -16.92 36.47 -9.28
N PRO A 568 -15.91 37.16 -9.86
CA PRO A 568 -14.73 36.49 -10.40
C PRO A 568 -13.96 35.65 -9.35
N SER A 569 -14.11 35.99 -8.07
CA SER A 569 -13.49 35.27 -6.94
C SER A 569 -14.15 33.91 -6.71
N ASP A 570 -15.49 33.86 -6.70
CA ASP A 570 -16.26 32.61 -6.51
C ASP A 570 -15.99 31.62 -7.65
N ILE A 571 -15.90 32.15 -8.88
CA ILE A 571 -15.55 31.37 -10.06
C ILE A 571 -14.11 30.85 -9.95
N ALA A 572 -13.15 31.67 -9.54
CA ALA A 572 -11.77 31.26 -9.35
C ALA A 572 -11.62 30.17 -8.27
N GLU A 573 -12.33 30.29 -7.16
CA GLU A 573 -12.38 29.26 -6.11
C GLU A 573 -13.01 27.95 -6.61
N TYR A 574 -14.05 28.01 -7.45
CA TYR A 574 -14.63 26.83 -8.08
C TYR A 574 -13.66 26.12 -9.03
N LEU A 575 -12.91 26.89 -9.85
CA LEU A 575 -11.87 26.36 -10.75
C LEU A 575 -10.66 25.76 -10.00
N HIS A 576 -10.46 26.10 -8.72
CA HIS A 576 -9.45 25.48 -7.85
C HIS A 576 -9.95 24.21 -7.13
N SER A 577 -11.26 24.11 -6.87
CA SER A 577 -11.83 23.07 -5.99
C SER A 577 -12.52 21.92 -6.73
N GLU A 578 -13.09 22.14 -7.92
CA GLU A 578 -13.79 21.09 -8.68
C GLU A 578 -12.86 20.27 -9.57
N ASN A 579 -12.41 19.14 -9.05
CA ASN A 579 -11.51 18.21 -9.74
C ASN A 579 -12.13 17.52 -10.99
N ARG A 580 -13.45 17.62 -11.23
CA ARG A 580 -14.12 17.06 -12.42
C ARG A 580 -14.07 17.96 -13.67
N LEU A 581 -13.52 19.17 -13.58
CA LEU A 581 -13.35 20.06 -14.73
C LEU A 581 -12.16 19.62 -15.60
N ASP A 582 -12.34 19.65 -16.92
CA ASP A 582 -11.27 19.37 -17.88
C ASP A 582 -10.17 20.45 -17.77
N LYS A 583 -8.98 20.03 -17.33
CA LYS A 583 -7.81 20.90 -17.17
C LYS A 583 -7.41 21.65 -18.45
N MET A 584 -7.72 21.13 -19.64
CA MET A 584 -7.55 21.88 -20.89
C MET A 584 -8.58 23.01 -21.03
N LYS A 585 -9.83 22.79 -20.62
CA LYS A 585 -10.91 23.79 -20.66
C LYS A 585 -10.74 24.88 -19.61
N ILE A 586 -10.19 24.54 -18.43
CA ILE A 586 -9.75 25.54 -17.44
C ILE A 586 -8.70 26.47 -18.09
N GLY A 587 -7.63 25.90 -18.69
CA GLY A 587 -6.59 26.70 -19.35
C GLY A 587 -7.12 27.55 -20.50
N ASP A 588 -7.93 26.98 -21.40
CA ASP A 588 -8.56 27.68 -22.53
C ASP A 588 -9.39 28.89 -22.07
N PHE A 589 -10.09 28.74 -20.94
CA PHE A 589 -10.98 29.75 -20.34
C PHE A 589 -10.21 30.85 -19.61
N LEU A 590 -9.20 30.50 -18.79
CA LEU A 590 -8.35 31.46 -18.08
C LEU A 590 -7.49 32.29 -19.03
N GLY A 591 -7.04 31.70 -20.14
CA GLY A 591 -6.24 32.40 -21.15
C GLY A 591 -7.04 33.36 -22.04
N GLU A 592 -8.38 33.38 -21.98
CA GLU A 592 -9.22 34.13 -22.91
C GLU A 592 -9.22 35.65 -22.66
N ASN A 593 -9.31 36.46 -23.73
CA ASN A 593 -9.19 37.92 -23.65
C ASN A 593 -10.51 38.64 -23.26
N HIS A 594 -11.62 37.91 -23.14
CA HIS A 594 -12.89 38.47 -22.68
C HIS A 594 -12.78 39.01 -21.24
N LYS A 595 -13.61 40.01 -20.88
CA LYS A 595 -13.43 40.77 -19.63
C LYS A 595 -13.52 39.88 -18.38
N LEU A 596 -14.61 39.10 -18.28
CA LEU A 596 -14.85 38.19 -17.16
C LEU A 596 -13.68 37.20 -16.98
N ASN A 597 -13.19 36.63 -18.08
CA ASN A 597 -12.13 35.65 -18.10
C ASN A 597 -10.82 36.19 -17.52
N ARG A 598 -10.44 37.42 -17.86
CA ARG A 598 -9.27 38.09 -17.29
C ARG A 598 -9.46 38.43 -15.80
N GLU A 599 -10.63 38.88 -15.40
CA GLU A 599 -10.95 39.15 -13.99
C GLU A 599 -10.91 37.87 -13.14
N VAL A 600 -11.41 36.74 -13.67
CA VAL A 600 -11.31 35.41 -13.05
C VAL A 600 -9.87 34.92 -13.02
N MET A 601 -9.11 35.08 -14.11
CA MET A 601 -7.71 34.65 -14.17
C MET A 601 -6.83 35.39 -13.17
N TYR A 602 -7.06 36.69 -12.97
CA TYR A 602 -6.38 37.45 -11.93
C TYR A 602 -6.71 36.89 -10.54
N ALA A 603 -7.99 36.70 -10.20
CA ALA A 603 -8.39 36.10 -8.92
C ALA A 603 -7.83 34.68 -8.72
N TYR A 604 -7.82 33.85 -9.76
CA TYR A 604 -7.28 32.49 -9.75
C TYR A 604 -5.79 32.45 -9.41
N VAL A 605 -5.00 33.35 -9.99
CA VAL A 605 -3.57 33.50 -9.67
C VAL A 605 -3.36 34.17 -8.30
N ASP A 606 -4.21 35.12 -7.91
CA ASP A 606 -4.10 35.82 -6.63
C ASP A 606 -4.45 34.92 -5.43
N HIS A 607 -5.29 33.90 -5.62
CA HIS A 607 -5.52 32.84 -4.63
C HIS A 607 -4.31 31.91 -4.43
N MET A 608 -3.33 31.88 -5.35
CA MET A 608 -2.11 31.09 -5.18
C MET A 608 -1.07 31.80 -4.31
N ASN A 609 -0.47 31.05 -3.39
CA ASN A 609 0.65 31.51 -2.57
C ASN A 609 1.98 30.93 -3.06
N PHE A 610 2.85 31.78 -3.62
CA PHE A 610 4.20 31.42 -4.05
C PHE A 610 5.30 31.84 -3.06
N ALA A 611 4.95 32.42 -1.90
CA ALA A 611 5.94 32.90 -0.94
C ALA A 611 6.85 31.77 -0.44
N GLY A 612 8.17 31.99 -0.51
CA GLY A 612 9.18 31.01 -0.08
C GLY A 612 9.36 29.82 -1.04
N LYS A 613 8.70 29.80 -2.20
CA LYS A 613 8.95 28.82 -3.26
C LYS A 613 10.00 29.35 -4.23
N ASP A 614 10.92 28.49 -4.67
CA ASP A 614 11.77 28.81 -5.81
C ASP A 614 10.92 29.00 -7.09
N PHE A 615 11.49 29.67 -8.09
CA PHE A 615 10.77 30.04 -9.30
C PHE A 615 10.22 28.84 -10.09
N VAL A 616 10.95 27.72 -10.13
CA VAL A 616 10.55 26.53 -10.89
C VAL A 616 9.47 25.75 -10.14
N SER A 617 9.56 25.62 -8.82
CA SER A 617 8.50 25.00 -8.01
C SER A 617 7.23 25.85 -7.97
N ALA A 618 7.35 27.18 -7.97
CA ALA A 618 6.19 28.07 -8.10
C ALA A 618 5.51 27.92 -9.47
N LEU A 619 6.28 27.86 -10.56
CA LEU A 619 5.74 27.64 -11.91
C LEU A 619 5.11 26.24 -12.05
N ARG A 620 5.71 25.20 -11.47
CA ARG A 620 5.13 23.85 -11.41
C ARG A 620 3.79 23.83 -10.67
N TYR A 621 3.71 24.49 -9.52
CA TYR A 621 2.47 24.60 -8.73
C TYR A 621 1.39 25.38 -9.48
N PHE A 622 1.75 26.47 -10.19
CA PHE A 622 0.80 27.19 -11.06
C PHE A 622 0.23 26.29 -12.17
N LEU A 623 1.09 25.48 -12.80
CA LEU A 623 0.72 24.59 -13.91
C LEU A 623 0.16 23.21 -13.46
N GLU A 624 -0.05 23.01 -12.16
CA GLU A 624 -0.67 21.79 -11.64
C GLU A 624 -2.20 21.81 -11.81
N GLY A 625 -2.81 23.00 -11.70
CA GLY A 625 -4.26 23.18 -11.77
C GLY A 625 -4.87 22.93 -13.16
N PHE A 626 -4.17 23.32 -14.23
CA PHE A 626 -4.70 23.32 -15.60
C PHE A 626 -3.65 22.88 -16.64
N ARG A 627 -4.04 22.77 -17.92
CA ARG A 627 -3.12 22.56 -19.06
C ARG A 627 -2.97 23.86 -19.86
N LEU A 628 -1.75 24.22 -20.22
CA LEU A 628 -1.48 25.42 -21.03
C LEU A 628 -2.20 25.34 -22.39
N PRO A 629 -2.88 26.41 -22.82
CA PRO A 629 -3.44 26.50 -24.18
C PRO A 629 -2.35 26.49 -25.25
N GLY A 630 -2.67 26.00 -26.45
CA GLY A 630 -1.74 26.02 -27.60
C GLY A 630 -1.59 27.40 -28.27
N GLU A 631 -2.43 28.38 -27.94
CA GLU A 631 -2.35 29.73 -28.50
C GLU A 631 -1.34 30.59 -27.72
N ALA A 632 -0.29 31.07 -28.41
CA ALA A 632 0.75 31.90 -27.81
C ALA A 632 0.19 33.11 -27.02
N GLN A 633 -0.83 33.79 -27.54
CA GLN A 633 -1.47 34.93 -26.85
C GLN A 633 -2.17 34.54 -25.54
N LYS A 634 -2.57 33.28 -25.37
CA LYS A 634 -3.17 32.78 -24.12
C LYS A 634 -2.10 32.40 -23.11
N ILE A 635 -1.00 31.77 -23.56
CA ILE A 635 0.19 31.51 -22.74
C ILE A 635 0.77 32.82 -22.19
N ASP A 636 0.94 33.81 -23.07
CA ASP A 636 1.47 35.14 -22.78
C ASP A 636 0.80 35.80 -21.56
N ARG A 637 -0.53 35.95 -21.59
CA ARG A 637 -1.33 36.52 -20.48
C ARG A 637 -1.21 35.74 -19.17
N LEU A 638 -1.09 34.41 -19.24
CA LEU A 638 -0.94 33.55 -18.06
C LEU A 638 0.46 33.70 -17.46
N MET A 639 1.52 33.78 -18.28
CA MET A 639 2.89 34.00 -17.83
C MET A 639 3.09 35.41 -17.26
N GLU A 640 2.45 36.43 -17.83
CA GLU A 640 2.51 37.83 -17.36
C GLU A 640 1.95 37.94 -15.93
N LYS A 641 0.72 37.47 -15.69
CA LYS A 641 0.11 37.51 -14.34
C LYS A 641 0.82 36.60 -13.34
N PHE A 642 1.32 35.43 -13.76
CA PHE A 642 2.16 34.58 -12.91
C PHE A 642 3.44 35.30 -12.47
N ALA A 643 4.16 35.92 -13.40
CA ALA A 643 5.41 36.63 -13.10
C ALA A 643 5.18 37.82 -12.16
N ALA A 644 4.14 38.62 -12.39
CA ALA A 644 3.72 39.68 -11.48
C ALA A 644 3.45 39.13 -10.07
N ARG A 645 2.62 38.08 -9.94
CA ARG A 645 2.27 37.48 -8.65
C ARG A 645 3.46 36.84 -7.93
N TYR A 646 4.40 36.23 -8.66
CA TYR A 646 5.62 35.69 -8.08
C TYR A 646 6.48 36.80 -7.45
N CYS A 647 6.63 37.93 -8.14
CA CYS A 647 7.37 39.09 -7.63
C CYS A 647 6.66 39.77 -6.44
N GLU A 648 5.33 39.90 -6.47
CA GLU A 648 4.52 40.39 -5.34
C GLU A 648 4.71 39.55 -4.06
N THR A 649 4.78 38.22 -4.21
CA THR A 649 4.83 37.27 -3.09
C THR A 649 6.26 36.94 -2.63
N ASN A 650 7.29 37.30 -3.41
CA ASN A 650 8.71 37.08 -3.08
C ASN A 650 9.56 38.36 -3.24
N PRO A 651 9.19 39.52 -2.65
CA PRO A 651 9.85 40.81 -2.90
C PRO A 651 11.31 40.85 -2.43
N ASN A 652 11.68 40.02 -1.45
CA ASN A 652 13.02 40.00 -0.86
C ASN A 652 13.98 39.00 -1.54
N ASN A 653 13.56 38.30 -2.62
CA ASN A 653 14.34 37.20 -3.19
C ASN A 653 15.57 37.66 -4.00
N GLY A 654 15.65 38.94 -4.39
CA GLY A 654 16.80 39.53 -5.11
C GLY A 654 17.07 39.03 -6.54
N LEU A 655 16.46 37.90 -6.92
CA LEU A 655 16.66 37.17 -8.18
C LEU A 655 16.11 37.87 -9.44
N PHE A 656 15.13 38.76 -9.28
CA PHE A 656 14.45 39.43 -10.40
C PHE A 656 14.43 40.94 -10.18
N SER A 657 14.88 41.70 -11.18
CA SER A 657 14.88 43.17 -11.16
C SER A 657 13.55 43.78 -11.59
N SER A 658 12.71 43.03 -12.30
CA SER A 658 11.34 43.39 -12.69
C SER A 658 10.48 42.15 -12.92
N ALA A 659 9.16 42.35 -12.95
CA ALA A 659 8.22 41.30 -13.36
C ALA A 659 8.48 40.80 -14.79
N ASP A 660 8.90 41.70 -15.71
CA ASP A 660 9.28 41.34 -17.08
C ASP A 660 10.44 40.32 -17.11
N THR A 661 11.40 40.45 -16.18
CA THR A 661 12.52 39.52 -16.06
C THR A 661 12.05 38.12 -15.66
N ALA A 662 11.08 38.04 -14.74
CA ALA A 662 10.44 36.78 -14.35
C ALA A 662 9.57 36.22 -15.49
N TYR A 663 8.82 37.06 -16.20
CA TYR A 663 8.00 36.68 -17.36
C TYR A 663 8.85 36.06 -18.48
N VAL A 664 9.97 36.70 -18.85
CA VAL A 664 10.88 36.16 -19.88
C VAL A 664 11.45 34.81 -19.46
N LEU A 665 11.80 34.63 -18.18
CA LEU A 665 12.27 33.34 -17.67
C LEU A 665 11.17 32.27 -17.67
N ALA A 666 9.95 32.59 -17.25
CA ALA A 666 8.81 31.68 -17.30
C ALA A 666 8.55 31.21 -18.73
N TYR A 667 8.42 32.16 -19.68
CA TYR A 667 8.19 31.86 -21.09
C TYR A 667 9.33 31.00 -21.69
N SER A 668 10.59 31.29 -21.32
CA SER A 668 11.76 30.50 -21.71
C SER A 668 11.71 29.07 -21.18
N ILE A 669 11.23 28.86 -19.95
CA ILE A 669 11.04 27.52 -19.37
C ILE A 669 9.93 26.76 -20.10
N ILE A 670 8.82 27.42 -20.50
CA ILE A 670 7.76 26.76 -21.29
C ILE A 670 8.30 26.34 -22.66
N MET A 671 9.06 27.20 -23.33
CA MET A 671 9.69 26.89 -24.63
C MET A 671 10.66 25.71 -24.49
N LEU A 672 11.57 25.73 -23.50
CA LEU A 672 12.53 24.64 -23.25
C LEU A 672 11.82 23.32 -22.89
N THR A 673 10.74 23.36 -22.12
CA THR A 673 9.93 22.18 -21.77
C THR A 673 9.24 21.59 -23.00
N THR A 674 8.85 22.44 -23.96
CA THR A 674 8.25 22.01 -25.23
C THR A 674 9.30 21.38 -26.15
N ASP A 675 10.48 22.00 -26.25
CA ASP A 675 11.63 21.58 -27.06
C ASP A 675 12.18 20.21 -26.60
N LEU A 676 12.37 20.02 -25.29
CA LEU A 676 12.94 18.78 -24.73
C LEU A 676 11.99 17.58 -24.71
N HIS A 677 10.67 17.78 -24.88
CA HIS A 677 9.66 16.73 -24.61
C HIS A 677 8.60 16.54 -25.70
N SER A 678 8.49 17.43 -26.70
CA SER A 678 7.62 17.19 -27.85
C SER A 678 8.35 16.39 -28.93
N GLN A 679 7.84 15.20 -29.28
CA GLN A 679 8.39 14.34 -30.35
C GLN A 679 8.24 14.92 -31.79
N SER A 680 7.87 16.20 -31.90
CA SER A 680 7.66 16.95 -33.13
C SER A 680 8.78 17.94 -33.46
N VAL A 681 9.83 17.97 -32.63
CA VAL A 681 11.03 18.81 -32.74
C VAL A 681 12.25 17.89 -32.68
#